data_AF-A0A7H8KVJ3-F1
#
_entry.id   AF-A0A7H8KVJ3-F1
#
_cell.length_a   1.000
_cell.length_b   1.000
_cell.length_c   1.000
_cell.angle_alpha   90.00
_cell.angle_beta   90.00
_cell.angle_gamma   90.00
#
_symmetry.space_group_name_H-M   'P 1'
#
loop_
_entity.id
_entity.type
_entity.pdbx_description
1 polymer ?
#
loop_
_entity_poly.entity_id
_entity_poly.type
_entity_poly.pdbx_seq_one_letter_code
_entity_poly.pdbx_strand_id
1 'polypeptide(L)'
;MEGERGPVGRRLAVAVAVALVLAHLLRGIGRIPQEPAAGAAVVAACLVLVGLQSRHTRDAPGPAERAGWAAPVELGVGFLAVGPLGASIGLLCLPAASLLLERRRLLPVLLVAGAVLVEAGRAAEVREAVDLLLTVALGGAMLYTVTALALLAGRARGARLELAASAVTDERLRIASALGRGLDAGMAGIGAAAERRDPAELDGLIGVARRTLTAVRAAAAELRSLSLAPEAASARALLGSAGIAADLRIGHREPLGPAGTVLATVLREAVTAVVRVGDARRCEVSTDERAGRVVLRVVSDGVPTAALGADLLDGLAERVRAVGGRLTAGLEPDGRFAVEASVAATPAPPAADPPELRTALGLYWFLLGVFCVKALMFVPGPRLVLGAGCAALFCAFQVRFSIRDATRHARAALLASAVLALLPLPWLGRNWIGAAGILAGSLLVALPLRAGAALAGAVLVAAGVIGGGAVGGGPAPVLLTTVSALVTCVVVYAVLRLVRLVRELQRAAAGLARAAVVTERLRAARDLHDLLGHGLAAILLKAELARRLADADPVRCRAELADIARLAERGRAELGAVADDGPRLSFTAELASAAAVLEAAGITVELEDGPVPDAAGAVLGVVLREAVTNVLRHSRARHARIAVSAGGGAVRLEVENDGVGADVTAPGSGIGGLTVRLAGAGGTLAAGPDDGWYLLRAEVPLR
;
A
#
# COMPACT_ATOMS: atom_id res chain seq x y z
N MET A 1 -6.53 16.08 11.77
CA MET A 1 -6.74 14.96 12.72
C MET A 1 -5.58 13.96 12.65
N GLU A 2 -4.40 14.32 13.15
CA GLU A 2 -3.18 13.48 13.07
C GLU A 2 -2.77 12.85 14.42
N GLY A 3 -3.52 13.10 15.50
CA GLY A 3 -3.03 12.88 16.87
C GLY A 3 -3.08 11.45 17.43
N GLU A 4 -3.84 10.49 16.88
CA GLU A 4 -4.28 9.39 17.75
C GLU A 4 -3.82 7.96 17.44
N ARG A 5 -3.01 7.71 16.40
CA ARG A 5 -2.70 6.31 16.04
C ARG A 5 -1.23 5.92 16.02
N GLY A 6 -0.33 6.69 16.65
CA GLY A 6 1.00 6.22 17.10
C GLY A 6 1.09 5.40 18.42
N PRO A 7 0.01 5.00 19.14
CA PRO A 7 0.16 4.60 20.52
C PRO A 7 0.68 3.18 20.72
N VAL A 8 0.61 2.27 19.74
CA VAL A 8 0.88 0.84 20.02
C VAL A 8 2.35 0.59 20.34
N GLY A 9 3.28 1.07 19.51
CA GLY A 9 4.71 0.84 19.76
C GLY A 9 5.20 1.52 21.04
N ARG A 10 4.75 2.77 21.27
CA ARG A 10 5.00 3.49 22.51
C ARG A 10 4.43 2.79 23.74
N ARG A 11 3.16 2.35 23.69
CA ARG A 11 2.52 1.61 24.79
C ARG A 11 3.25 0.31 25.08
N LEU A 12 3.73 -0.41 24.06
CA LEU A 12 4.52 -1.64 24.24
C LEU A 12 5.88 -1.38 24.88
N ALA A 13 6.62 -0.35 24.43
CA ALA A 13 7.90 0.01 25.02
C ALA A 13 7.76 0.44 26.50
N VAL A 14 6.73 1.25 26.80
CA VAL A 14 6.41 1.64 28.19
C VAL A 14 5.98 0.42 29.01
N ALA A 15 5.14 -0.46 28.47
CA ALA A 15 4.72 -1.69 29.16
C ALA A 15 5.90 -2.61 29.48
N VAL A 16 6.88 -2.72 28.59
CA VAL A 16 8.12 -3.47 28.82
C VAL A 16 8.97 -2.81 29.92
N ALA A 17 9.14 -1.48 29.89
CA ALA A 17 9.86 -0.77 30.94
C ALA A 17 9.20 -0.96 32.33
N VAL A 18 7.87 -0.85 32.39
CA VAL A 18 7.08 -1.11 33.61
C VAL A 18 7.23 -2.56 34.07
N ALA A 19 7.14 -3.52 33.15
CA ALA A 19 7.30 -4.94 33.47
C ALA A 19 8.70 -5.23 34.06
N LEU A 20 9.76 -4.68 33.47
CA LEU A 20 11.13 -4.86 33.95
C LEU A 20 11.35 -4.34 35.38
N VAL A 21 10.65 -3.29 35.79
CA VAL A 21 10.76 -2.76 37.17
C VAL A 21 9.72 -3.33 38.15
N LEU A 22 8.71 -4.07 37.65
CA LEU A 22 7.56 -4.50 38.47
C LEU A 22 7.96 -5.33 39.69
N ALA A 23 8.90 -6.27 39.52
CA ALA A 23 9.41 -7.07 40.63
C ALA A 23 10.16 -6.23 41.68
N HIS A 24 10.79 -5.13 41.27
CA HIS A 24 11.49 -4.20 42.17
C HIS A 24 10.51 -3.27 42.89
N LEU A 25 9.48 -2.82 42.18
CA LEU A 25 8.39 -2.02 42.73
C LEU A 25 7.64 -2.79 43.83
N LEU A 26 7.30 -4.07 43.58
CA LEU A 26 6.68 -4.94 44.59
C LEU A 26 7.57 -5.16 45.82
N ARG A 27 8.88 -5.37 45.62
CA ARG A 27 9.83 -5.48 46.76
C ARG A 27 9.93 -4.17 47.54
N GLY A 28 9.95 -3.03 46.86
CA GLY A 28 9.95 -1.70 47.51
C GLY A 28 8.71 -1.48 48.36
N ILE A 29 7.52 -1.79 47.81
CA ILE A 29 6.24 -1.71 48.53
C ILE A 29 6.25 -2.63 49.76
N GLY A 30 6.74 -3.86 49.62
CA GLY A 30 6.85 -4.81 50.73
C GLY A 30 7.79 -4.37 51.85
N ARG A 31 8.75 -3.47 51.57
CA ARG A 31 9.64 -2.88 52.58
C ARG A 31 9.01 -1.73 53.36
N ILE A 32 8.01 -1.03 52.82
CA ILE A 32 7.41 0.16 53.44
C ILE A 32 6.98 -0.06 54.90
N PRO A 33 6.37 -1.20 55.29
CA PRO A 33 5.98 -1.41 56.69
C PRO A 33 7.14 -1.50 57.69
N GLN A 34 8.34 -1.88 57.23
CA GLN A 34 9.52 -2.09 58.08
C GLN A 34 10.51 -0.93 57.94
N GLU A 35 10.68 -0.40 56.73
CA GLU A 35 11.62 0.66 56.35
C GLU A 35 10.94 1.67 55.41
N PRO A 36 10.10 2.58 55.93
CA PRO A 36 9.23 3.41 55.10
C PRO A 36 9.99 4.33 54.14
N ALA A 37 11.10 4.94 54.60
CA ALA A 37 11.91 5.82 53.78
C ALA A 37 12.63 5.07 52.63
N ALA A 38 13.23 3.91 52.93
CA ALA A 38 13.93 3.11 51.92
C ALA A 38 12.95 2.50 50.91
N GLY A 39 11.83 1.95 51.39
CA GLY A 39 10.76 1.41 50.53
C GLY A 39 10.17 2.45 49.59
N ALA A 40 9.82 3.64 50.10
CA ALA A 40 9.30 4.74 49.29
C ALA A 40 10.33 5.24 48.26
N ALA A 41 11.61 5.34 48.63
CA ALA A 41 12.67 5.78 47.73
C ALA A 41 12.89 4.80 46.56
N VAL A 42 12.82 3.48 46.80
CA VAL A 42 12.90 2.47 45.72
C VAL A 42 11.72 2.58 44.76
N VAL A 43 10.50 2.79 45.26
CA VAL A 43 9.31 3.00 44.42
C VAL A 43 9.45 4.27 43.59
N ALA A 44 9.88 5.38 44.20
CA ALA A 44 10.12 6.64 43.50
C ALA A 44 11.17 6.48 42.39
N ALA A 45 12.29 5.79 42.66
CA ALA A 45 13.31 5.52 41.66
C ALA A 45 12.76 4.71 40.47
N CYS A 46 11.95 3.67 40.72
CA CYS A 46 11.32 2.90 39.65
C CYS A 46 10.42 3.77 38.76
N LEU A 47 9.59 4.63 39.36
CA LEU A 47 8.68 5.52 38.64
C LEU A 47 9.44 6.56 37.82
N VAL A 48 10.50 7.15 38.39
CA VAL A 48 11.36 8.13 37.71
C VAL A 48 12.06 7.49 36.51
N LEU A 49 12.67 6.31 36.67
CA LEU A 49 13.36 5.63 35.58
C LEU A 49 12.41 5.25 34.44
N VAL A 50 11.22 4.73 34.74
CA VAL A 50 10.20 4.46 33.71
C VAL A 50 9.75 5.74 33.00
N GLY A 51 9.56 6.82 33.78
CA GLY A 51 9.19 8.13 33.25
C GLY A 51 10.22 8.69 32.28
N LEU A 52 11.51 8.63 32.64
CA LEU A 52 12.63 9.04 31.80
C LEU A 52 12.76 8.15 30.55
N GLN A 53 12.64 6.82 30.71
CA GLN A 53 12.64 5.87 29.59
C GLN A 53 11.57 6.19 28.55
N SER A 54 10.37 6.57 28.98
CA SER A 54 9.24 6.87 28.09
C SER A 54 9.51 8.01 27.11
N ARG A 55 10.49 8.89 27.40
CA ARG A 55 10.87 10.00 26.52
C ARG A 55 11.49 9.53 25.22
N HIS A 56 12.27 8.45 25.25
CA HIS A 56 12.91 7.85 24.08
C HIS A 56 11.91 7.32 23.03
N THR A 57 10.63 7.22 23.39
CA THR A 57 9.55 6.73 22.52
C THR A 57 8.66 7.85 21.95
N ARG A 58 9.06 9.12 22.12
CA ARG A 58 8.34 10.27 21.58
C ARG A 58 8.79 10.55 20.14
N ASP A 59 7.84 10.74 19.24
CA ASP A 59 8.06 10.86 17.79
C ASP A 59 8.75 12.18 17.36
N ALA A 60 8.88 13.16 18.25
CA ALA A 60 9.60 14.41 17.99
C ALA A 60 10.36 14.84 19.25
N PRO A 61 11.70 14.71 19.31
CA PRO A 61 12.47 15.29 20.39
C PRO A 61 12.41 16.82 20.28
N GLY A 62 11.89 17.51 21.30
CA GLY A 62 11.95 18.97 21.36
C GLY A 62 13.41 19.47 21.35
N PRO A 63 13.68 20.75 21.03
CA PRO A 63 15.03 21.30 21.04
C PRO A 63 15.75 21.13 22.40
N ALA A 64 15.02 21.07 23.52
CA ALA A 64 15.54 20.76 24.85
C ALA A 64 15.84 19.26 25.11
N GLU A 65 15.25 18.34 24.34
CA GLU A 65 15.46 16.88 24.45
C GLU A 65 16.73 16.41 23.71
N ARG A 66 17.40 17.29 22.95
CA ARG A 66 18.75 17.03 22.37
C ARG A 66 19.89 17.14 23.39
N ALA A 67 19.63 17.75 24.56
CA ALA A 67 20.62 17.83 25.62
C ALA A 67 20.70 16.47 26.33
N GLY A 68 21.83 15.77 26.19
CA GLY A 68 22.09 14.41 26.72
C GLY A 68 22.19 14.30 28.25
N TRP A 69 21.27 14.95 28.98
CA TRP A 69 21.19 14.94 30.44
C TRP A 69 20.33 13.80 31.00
N ALA A 70 19.43 13.22 30.20
CA ALA A 70 18.53 12.17 30.67
C ALA A 70 19.28 10.89 31.06
N ALA A 71 20.19 10.38 30.22
CA ALA A 71 21.02 9.21 30.52
C ALA A 71 21.87 9.37 31.81
N PRO A 72 22.60 10.48 32.05
CA PRO A 72 23.33 10.64 33.31
C PRO A 72 22.40 10.76 34.54
N VAL A 73 21.20 11.33 34.40
CA VAL A 73 20.21 11.34 35.49
C VAL A 73 19.67 9.92 35.76
N GLU A 74 19.35 9.14 34.72
CA GLU A 74 18.94 7.73 34.88
C GLU A 74 20.03 6.88 35.53
N LEU A 75 21.30 7.09 35.13
CA LEU A 75 22.46 6.47 35.76
C LEU A 75 22.55 6.82 37.25
N GLY A 76 22.47 8.12 37.59
CA GLY A 76 22.53 8.60 38.96
C GLY A 76 21.42 8.01 39.83
N VAL A 77 20.17 8.05 39.36
CA VAL A 77 19.01 7.46 40.05
C VAL A 77 19.17 5.95 40.19
N GLY A 78 19.64 5.26 39.14
CA GLY A 78 19.86 3.81 39.15
C GLY A 78 20.91 3.38 40.17
N PHE A 79 22.08 4.02 40.20
CA PHE A 79 23.14 3.70 41.17
C PHE A 79 22.78 4.11 42.60
N LEU A 80 22.06 5.21 42.81
CA LEU A 80 21.50 5.57 44.12
C LEU A 80 20.49 4.54 44.63
N ALA A 81 19.62 4.04 43.74
CA ALA A 81 18.68 2.99 44.10
C ALA A 81 19.38 1.68 44.47
N VAL A 82 20.39 1.27 43.69
CA VAL A 82 21.09 0.00 43.90
C VAL A 82 22.04 0.04 45.08
N GLY A 83 22.79 1.12 45.25
CA GLY A 83 23.79 1.29 46.31
C GLY A 83 23.15 1.52 47.68
N PRO A 84 22.95 2.78 48.10
CA PRO A 84 22.50 3.12 49.45
C PRO A 84 21.08 2.62 49.79
N LEU A 85 20.19 2.50 48.80
CA LEU A 85 18.80 2.05 49.03
C LEU A 85 18.61 0.52 48.94
N GLY A 86 19.68 -0.22 48.61
CA GLY A 86 19.66 -1.68 48.57
C GLY A 86 18.64 -2.27 47.59
N ALA A 87 18.34 -1.57 46.49
CA ALA A 87 17.57 -2.12 45.38
C ALA A 87 18.42 -3.13 44.59
N SER A 88 17.76 -4.00 43.84
CA SER A 88 18.43 -4.99 43.01
C SER A 88 19.09 -4.34 41.79
N ILE A 89 20.31 -4.80 41.46
CA ILE A 89 21.09 -4.39 40.28
C ILE A 89 20.31 -4.48 38.97
N GLY A 90 19.33 -5.39 38.87
CA GLY A 90 18.39 -5.49 37.75
C GLY A 90 17.76 -4.16 37.31
N LEU A 91 17.61 -3.18 38.21
CA LEU A 91 17.11 -1.83 37.90
C LEU A 91 17.97 -1.08 36.86
N LEU A 92 19.27 -1.41 36.77
CA LEU A 92 20.21 -0.79 35.84
C LEU A 92 19.96 -1.19 34.37
N CYS A 93 19.02 -2.10 34.10
CA CYS A 93 18.64 -2.43 32.72
C CYS A 93 18.01 -1.24 31.97
N LEU A 94 17.30 -0.33 32.67
CA LEU A 94 16.73 0.88 32.06
C LEU A 94 17.83 1.84 31.56
N PRO A 95 18.76 2.33 32.40
CA PRO A 95 19.84 3.19 31.91
C PRO A 95 20.74 2.48 30.89
N ALA A 96 20.94 1.15 30.98
CA ALA A 96 21.65 0.40 29.95
C ALA A 96 20.96 0.51 28.58
N ALA A 97 19.63 0.42 28.53
CA ALA A 97 18.87 0.57 27.29
C ALA A 97 18.98 1.99 26.72
N SER A 98 18.87 3.02 27.56
CA SER A 98 19.01 4.42 27.14
C SER A 98 20.39 4.73 26.54
N LEU A 99 21.46 4.22 27.16
CA LEU A 99 22.82 4.38 26.64
C LEU A 99 23.02 3.72 25.27
N LEU A 100 22.38 2.56 25.04
CA LEU A 100 22.38 1.90 23.74
C LEU A 100 21.60 2.71 22.69
N LEU A 101 20.47 3.32 23.07
CA LEU A 101 19.68 4.20 22.19
C LEU A 101 20.45 5.46 21.81
N GLU A 102 21.19 6.06 22.75
CA GLU A 102 22.10 7.20 22.50
C GLU A 102 23.40 6.81 21.76
N ARG A 103 23.54 5.54 21.34
CA ARG A 103 24.72 5.00 20.64
C ARG A 103 26.05 5.12 21.41
N ARG A 104 26.02 5.28 22.74
CA ARG A 104 27.22 5.40 23.57
C ARG A 104 27.82 4.03 23.93
N ARG A 105 28.38 3.32 22.95
CA ARG A 105 28.73 1.88 23.04
C ARG A 105 29.64 1.47 24.21
N LEU A 106 30.50 2.35 24.73
CA LEU A 106 31.42 2.05 25.83
C LEU A 106 30.77 2.16 27.22
N LEU A 107 29.78 3.02 27.40
CA LEU A 107 29.17 3.29 28.70
C LEU A 107 28.31 2.14 29.26
N PRO A 108 27.55 1.37 28.46
CA PRO A 108 26.87 0.17 28.94
C PRO A 108 27.85 -0.88 29.49
N VAL A 109 29.03 -1.02 28.88
CA VAL A 109 30.07 -1.94 29.35
C VAL A 109 30.60 -1.50 30.71
N LEU A 110 30.86 -0.20 30.86
CA LEU A 110 31.29 0.39 32.14
C LEU A 110 30.19 0.30 33.22
N LEU A 111 28.92 0.49 32.85
CA LEU A 111 27.78 0.30 33.75
C LEU A 111 27.69 -1.15 34.22
N VAL A 112 27.80 -2.11 33.31
CA VAL A 112 27.81 -3.54 33.68
C VAL A 112 29.00 -3.83 34.59
N ALA A 113 30.20 -3.35 34.27
CA ALA A 113 31.38 -3.52 35.12
C ALA A 113 31.23 -2.88 36.52
N GLY A 114 30.65 -1.68 36.60
CA GLY A 114 30.33 -1.03 37.88
C GLY A 114 29.29 -1.82 38.68
N ALA A 115 28.31 -2.41 38.01
CA ALA A 115 27.36 -3.32 38.64
C ALA A 115 28.04 -4.59 39.17
N VAL A 116 29.02 -5.17 38.44
CA VAL A 116 29.84 -6.29 38.95
C VAL A 116 30.50 -5.88 40.26
N LEU A 117 31.12 -4.71 40.31
CA LEU A 117 31.89 -4.25 41.46
C LEU A 117 31.00 -4.07 42.71
N VAL A 118 29.80 -3.50 42.52
CA VAL A 118 28.80 -3.36 43.59
C VAL A 118 28.31 -4.72 44.08
N GLU A 119 28.15 -5.69 43.19
CA GLU A 119 27.67 -7.03 43.56
C GLU A 119 28.76 -7.92 44.13
N ALA A 120 30.01 -7.76 43.71
CA ALA A 120 31.14 -8.52 44.24
C ALA A 120 31.33 -8.31 45.75
N GLY A 121 30.83 -7.19 46.30
CA GLY A 121 30.78 -6.93 47.74
C GLY A 121 29.54 -7.47 48.46
N ARG A 122 28.53 -8.01 47.74
CA ARG A 122 27.24 -8.44 48.28
C ARG A 122 26.93 -9.92 48.05
N ALA A 123 27.35 -10.47 46.92
CA ALA A 123 27.09 -11.85 46.54
C ALA A 123 28.05 -12.80 47.25
N ALA A 124 27.53 -13.93 47.73
CA ALA A 124 28.32 -14.97 48.37
C ALA A 124 29.06 -15.85 47.34
N GLU A 125 28.57 -15.92 46.10
CA GLU A 125 29.12 -16.77 45.04
C GLU A 125 29.27 -16.03 43.69
N VAL A 126 30.36 -16.34 42.95
CA VAL A 126 30.61 -15.82 41.59
C VAL A 126 29.45 -16.11 40.63
N ARG A 127 28.80 -17.27 40.79
CA ARG A 127 27.70 -17.69 39.91
C ARG A 127 26.48 -16.79 40.05
N GLU A 128 26.18 -16.31 41.25
CA GLU A 128 25.07 -15.36 41.50
C GLU A 128 25.37 -14.00 40.89
N ALA A 129 26.60 -13.51 41.04
CA ALA A 129 27.02 -12.27 40.39
C ALA A 129 26.85 -12.34 38.86
N VAL A 130 27.23 -13.47 38.23
CA VAL A 130 27.02 -13.69 36.79
C VAL A 130 25.53 -13.71 36.42
N ASP A 131 24.65 -14.31 37.22
CA ASP A 131 23.19 -14.33 36.96
C ASP A 131 22.58 -12.92 36.93
N LEU A 132 22.96 -12.07 37.89
CA LEU A 132 22.49 -10.68 37.96
C LEU A 132 23.02 -9.86 36.77
N LEU A 133 24.27 -10.06 36.35
CA LEU A 133 24.85 -9.37 35.19
C LEU A 133 24.14 -9.76 33.89
N LEU A 134 23.91 -11.06 33.69
CA LEU A 134 23.13 -11.54 32.55
C LEU A 134 21.71 -10.95 32.56
N THR A 135 21.11 -10.76 33.74
CA THR A 135 19.78 -10.14 33.89
C THR A 135 19.79 -8.67 33.46
N VAL A 136 20.78 -7.87 33.87
CA VAL A 136 20.91 -6.46 33.45
C VAL A 136 21.13 -6.35 31.95
N ALA A 137 22.07 -7.13 31.43
CA ALA A 137 22.38 -7.15 30.00
C ALA A 137 21.17 -7.56 29.16
N LEU A 138 20.45 -8.62 29.58
CA LEU A 138 19.25 -9.11 28.92
C LEU A 138 18.13 -8.07 28.95
N GLY A 139 17.82 -7.51 30.13
CA GLY A 139 16.78 -6.49 30.28
C GLY A 139 17.05 -5.23 29.45
N GLY A 140 18.30 -4.76 29.46
CA GLY A 140 18.71 -3.56 28.73
C GLY A 140 18.68 -3.76 27.23
N ALA A 141 19.18 -4.91 26.75
CA ALA A 141 19.06 -5.31 25.35
C ALA A 141 17.60 -5.43 24.91
N MET A 142 16.71 -6.01 25.72
CA MET A 142 15.29 -6.15 25.37
C MET A 142 14.56 -4.82 25.26
N LEU A 143 14.77 -3.95 26.25
CA LEU A 143 14.17 -2.63 26.25
C LEU A 143 14.69 -1.77 25.10
N TYR A 144 15.98 -1.89 24.75
CA TYR A 144 16.54 -1.33 23.53
C TYR A 144 15.87 -1.89 22.28
N THR A 145 15.78 -3.21 22.11
CA THR A 145 15.17 -3.85 20.92
C THR A 145 13.73 -3.39 20.72
N VAL A 146 12.92 -3.40 21.78
CA VAL A 146 11.50 -2.99 21.72
C VAL A 146 11.39 -1.50 21.39
N THR A 147 12.20 -0.65 22.00
CA THR A 147 12.19 0.80 21.74
C THR A 147 12.65 1.11 20.31
N ALA A 148 13.73 0.48 19.84
CA ALA A 148 14.24 0.63 18.48
C ALA A 148 13.22 0.17 17.43
N LEU A 149 12.53 -0.96 17.67
CA LEU A 149 11.46 -1.45 16.81
C LEU A 149 10.24 -0.51 16.82
N ALA A 150 9.88 0.07 17.97
CA ALA A 150 8.81 1.05 18.07
C ALA A 150 9.12 2.31 17.24
N LEU A 151 10.34 2.83 17.33
CA LEU A 151 10.81 3.97 16.51
C LEU A 151 10.86 3.62 15.02
N LEU A 152 11.30 2.40 14.67
CA LEU A 152 11.29 1.93 13.28
C LEU A 152 9.86 1.86 12.72
N ALA A 153 8.90 1.37 13.51
CA ALA A 153 7.49 1.36 13.12
C ALA A 153 6.94 2.77 12.90
N GLY A 154 7.33 3.74 13.76
CA GLY A 154 6.99 5.16 13.58
C GLY A 154 7.54 5.73 12.27
N ARG A 155 8.84 5.53 11.99
CA ARG A 155 9.48 5.95 10.74
C ARG A 155 8.84 5.31 9.50
N ALA A 156 8.64 3.99 9.51
CA ALA A 156 8.02 3.27 8.40
C ALA A 156 6.60 3.77 8.09
N ARG A 157 5.86 4.17 9.13
CA ARG A 157 4.54 4.75 8.98
C ARG A 157 4.57 6.16 8.39
N GLY A 158 5.50 7.01 8.82
CA GLY A 158 5.66 8.38 8.30
C GLY A 158 6.07 8.39 6.83
N ALA A 159 7.06 7.56 6.48
CA ALA A 159 7.63 7.49 5.14
C ALA A 159 6.69 6.89 4.07
N ARG A 160 5.54 6.32 4.44
CA ARG A 160 4.67 5.59 3.49
C ARG A 160 4.16 6.48 2.34
N LEU A 161 3.86 7.75 2.63
CA LEU A 161 3.37 8.70 1.63
C LEU A 161 4.52 9.25 0.79
N GLU A 162 5.66 9.52 1.42
CA GLU A 162 6.89 9.95 0.74
C GLU A 162 7.38 8.87 -0.24
N LEU A 163 7.34 7.60 0.16
CA LEU A 163 7.67 6.47 -0.72
C LEU A 163 6.73 6.37 -1.92
N ALA A 164 5.42 6.58 -1.70
CA ALA A 164 4.46 6.58 -2.79
C ALA A 164 4.68 7.78 -3.74
N ALA A 165 4.93 8.97 -3.20
CA ALA A 165 5.23 10.16 -3.98
C ALA A 165 6.51 10.00 -4.80
N SER A 166 7.61 9.53 -4.17
CA SER A 166 8.87 9.25 -4.87
C SER A 166 8.69 8.23 -5.99
N ALA A 167 7.93 7.16 -5.74
CA ALA A 167 7.66 6.14 -6.75
C ALA A 167 6.86 6.70 -7.95
N VAL A 168 5.91 7.60 -7.70
CA VAL A 168 5.19 8.32 -8.76
C VAL A 168 6.13 9.21 -9.56
N THR A 169 6.99 9.98 -8.90
CA THR A 169 7.98 10.83 -9.57
C THR A 169 8.93 10.03 -10.46
N ASP A 170 9.46 8.91 -9.95
CA ASP A 170 10.33 8.00 -10.72
C ASP A 170 9.60 7.36 -11.92
N GLU A 171 8.31 7.08 -11.77
CA GLU A 171 7.49 6.57 -12.87
C GLU A 171 7.24 7.64 -13.93
N ARG A 172 6.93 8.87 -13.54
CA ARG A 172 6.75 10.00 -14.47
C ARG A 172 7.98 10.22 -15.33
N LEU A 173 9.16 10.26 -14.70
CA LEU A 173 10.44 10.39 -15.42
C LEU A 173 10.66 9.24 -16.40
N ARG A 174 10.31 8.01 -16.02
CA ARG A 174 10.39 6.85 -16.92
C ARG A 174 9.44 6.97 -18.10
N ILE A 175 8.18 7.33 -17.87
CA ILE A 175 7.17 7.53 -18.93
C ILE A 175 7.63 8.64 -19.89
N ALA A 176 8.07 9.78 -19.36
CA ALA A 176 8.59 10.89 -20.15
C ALA A 176 9.78 10.46 -21.02
N SER A 177 10.75 9.73 -20.45
CA SER A 177 11.92 9.23 -21.19
C SER A 177 11.58 8.21 -22.29
N ALA A 178 10.53 7.40 -22.07
CA ALA A 178 10.07 6.41 -23.03
C ALA A 178 9.31 7.06 -24.20
N LEU A 179 8.44 8.03 -23.89
CA LEU A 179 7.62 8.73 -24.88
C LEU A 179 8.43 9.76 -25.69
N GLY A 180 9.33 10.49 -25.03
CA GLY A 180 10.00 11.66 -25.59
C GLY A 180 10.84 11.39 -26.83
N ARG A 181 11.50 10.23 -26.96
CA ARG A 181 12.40 9.98 -28.08
C ARG A 181 11.70 9.69 -29.41
N GLY A 182 10.55 9.02 -29.38
CA GLY A 182 9.82 8.62 -30.60
C GLY A 182 8.75 9.62 -31.02
N LEU A 183 8.00 10.14 -30.04
CA LEU A 183 6.85 11.01 -30.31
C LEU A 183 7.27 12.44 -30.64
N ASP A 184 8.26 12.99 -29.95
CA ASP A 184 8.77 14.33 -30.26
C ASP A 184 9.37 14.40 -31.66
N ALA A 185 10.14 13.38 -32.05
CA ALA A 185 10.71 13.26 -33.40
C ALA A 185 9.61 13.17 -34.49
N GLY A 186 8.55 12.39 -34.25
CA GLY A 186 7.42 12.28 -35.16
C GLY A 186 6.67 13.60 -35.34
N MET A 187 6.36 14.29 -34.24
CA MET A 187 5.68 15.59 -34.26
C MET A 187 6.56 16.70 -34.88
N ALA A 188 7.87 16.71 -34.59
CA ALA A 188 8.82 17.62 -35.22
C ALA A 188 8.89 17.40 -36.74
N GLY A 189 8.88 16.14 -37.19
CA GLY A 189 8.86 15.80 -38.61
C GLY A 189 7.59 16.27 -39.33
N ILE A 190 6.42 16.18 -38.68
CA ILE A 190 5.16 16.71 -39.20
C ILE A 190 5.22 18.24 -39.33
N GLY A 191 5.67 18.92 -38.28
CA GLY A 191 5.81 20.37 -38.27
C GLY A 191 6.73 20.88 -39.40
N ALA A 192 7.92 20.30 -39.51
CA ALA A 192 8.90 20.67 -40.54
C ALA A 192 8.41 20.40 -41.97
N ALA A 193 7.65 19.32 -42.20
CA ALA A 193 7.05 19.06 -43.50
C ALA A 193 5.93 20.07 -43.83
N ALA A 194 5.13 20.44 -42.83
CA ALA A 194 4.03 21.39 -42.98
C ALA A 194 4.52 22.83 -43.19
N GLU A 195 5.60 23.24 -42.52
CA GLU A 195 6.21 24.57 -42.63
C GLU A 195 6.76 24.87 -44.02
N ARG A 196 7.24 23.85 -44.73
CA ARG A 196 7.73 23.99 -46.11
C ARG A 196 6.63 24.36 -47.09
N ARG A 197 5.35 24.15 -46.72
CA ARG A 197 4.15 24.50 -47.51
C ARG A 197 4.18 23.97 -48.94
N ASP A 198 4.86 22.85 -49.16
CA ASP A 198 5.00 22.19 -50.46
C ASP A 198 3.99 21.05 -50.60
N PRO A 199 3.04 21.12 -51.56
CA PRO A 199 2.09 20.05 -51.81
C PRO A 199 2.74 18.70 -52.17
N ALA A 200 3.95 18.69 -52.74
CA ALA A 200 4.65 17.46 -53.12
C ALA A 200 5.03 16.59 -51.91
N GLU A 201 5.06 17.16 -50.70
CA GLU A 201 5.44 16.44 -49.48
C GLU A 201 4.26 15.91 -48.65
N LEU A 202 3.02 16.17 -49.10
CA LEU A 202 1.79 15.79 -48.37
C LEU A 202 1.72 14.29 -48.07
N ASP A 203 2.09 13.43 -49.02
CA ASP A 203 2.09 11.98 -48.83
C ASP A 203 3.12 11.55 -47.77
N GLY A 204 4.29 12.21 -47.74
CA GLY A 204 5.31 12.02 -46.73
C GLY A 204 4.81 12.41 -45.34
N LEU A 205 4.17 13.58 -45.23
CA LEU A 205 3.57 14.09 -44.00
C LEU A 205 2.49 13.14 -43.47
N ILE A 206 1.55 12.70 -44.31
CA ILE A 206 0.50 11.73 -43.93
C ILE A 206 1.13 10.42 -43.44
N GLY A 207 2.19 9.95 -44.12
CA GLY A 207 2.94 8.77 -43.70
C GLY A 207 3.56 8.91 -42.31
N VAL A 208 4.20 10.04 -42.01
CA VAL A 208 4.76 10.33 -40.69
C VAL A 208 3.65 10.44 -39.64
N ALA A 209 2.55 11.14 -39.93
CA ALA A 209 1.42 11.30 -39.03
C ALA A 209 0.74 9.96 -38.68
N ARG A 210 0.54 9.05 -39.65
CA ARG A 210 0.00 7.71 -39.40
C ARG A 210 0.90 6.84 -38.53
N ARG A 211 2.21 6.86 -38.79
CA ARG A 211 3.19 6.13 -37.95
C ARG A 211 3.21 6.67 -36.52
N THR A 212 3.22 7.99 -36.37
CA THR A 212 3.19 8.67 -35.07
C THR A 212 1.91 8.33 -34.30
N LEU A 213 0.74 8.38 -34.95
CA LEU A 213 -0.54 8.00 -34.32
C LEU A 213 -0.56 6.53 -33.88
N THR A 214 0.02 5.64 -34.68
CA THR A 214 0.13 4.22 -34.34
C THR A 214 1.04 4.02 -33.11
N ALA A 215 2.16 4.73 -33.05
CA ALA A 215 3.07 4.71 -31.91
C ALA A 215 2.40 5.25 -30.62
N VAL A 216 1.67 6.37 -30.70
CA VAL A 216 0.88 6.92 -29.58
C VAL A 216 -0.12 5.88 -29.07
N ARG A 217 -0.88 5.25 -29.96
CA ARG A 217 -1.88 4.23 -29.59
C ARG A 217 -1.24 3.00 -28.96
N ALA A 218 -0.10 2.55 -29.48
CA ALA A 218 0.65 1.43 -28.94
C ALA A 218 1.16 1.74 -27.52
N ALA A 219 1.78 2.90 -27.31
CA ALA A 219 2.28 3.32 -26.00
C ALA A 219 1.14 3.50 -24.98
N ALA A 220 0.01 4.09 -25.37
CA ALA A 220 -1.18 4.21 -24.51
C ALA A 220 -1.82 2.85 -24.19
N ALA A 221 -1.72 1.87 -25.09
CA ALA A 221 -2.18 0.51 -24.85
C ALA A 221 -1.23 -0.25 -23.91
N GLU A 222 0.08 -0.07 -24.04
CA GLU A 222 1.09 -0.69 -23.17
C GLU A 222 0.98 -0.19 -21.72
N LEU A 223 0.75 1.11 -21.53
CA LEU A 223 0.53 1.67 -20.19
C LEU A 223 -0.77 1.14 -19.53
N ARG A 224 -1.79 0.81 -20.34
CA ARG A 224 -3.06 0.22 -19.87
C ARG A 224 -2.98 -1.28 -19.62
N SER A 225 -2.25 -2.04 -20.45
CA SER A 225 -2.20 -3.51 -20.40
C SER A 225 -1.62 -4.08 -19.10
N LEU A 226 -0.97 -3.22 -18.29
CA LEU A 226 -0.36 -3.56 -17.02
C LEU A 226 -1.34 -3.55 -15.83
N SER A 227 -2.56 -3.04 -16.03
CA SER A 227 -3.60 -2.87 -15.00
C SER A 227 -4.94 -3.43 -15.46
N LEU A 228 -5.72 -3.98 -14.53
CA LEU A 228 -7.11 -4.39 -14.79
C LEU A 228 -8.12 -3.27 -14.50
N ALA A 229 -7.67 -2.17 -13.91
CA ALA A 229 -8.55 -1.10 -13.43
C ALA A 229 -9.36 -0.41 -14.53
N PRO A 230 -8.84 -0.12 -15.74
CA PRO A 230 -9.63 0.49 -16.81
C PRO A 230 -10.80 -0.41 -17.23
N GLU A 231 -10.53 -1.69 -17.47
CA GLU A 231 -11.53 -2.67 -17.90
C GLU A 231 -12.55 -2.94 -16.79
N ALA A 232 -12.12 -2.93 -15.53
CA ALA A 232 -13.04 -2.98 -14.38
C ALA A 232 -13.97 -1.76 -14.32
N ALA A 233 -13.46 -0.55 -14.58
CA ALA A 233 -14.27 0.66 -14.64
C ALA A 233 -15.28 0.61 -15.81
N SER A 234 -14.83 0.19 -16.99
CA SER A 234 -15.69 0.00 -18.17
C SER A 234 -16.77 -1.06 -17.92
N ALA A 235 -16.42 -2.18 -17.28
CA ALA A 235 -17.36 -3.23 -16.91
C ALA A 235 -18.44 -2.71 -15.95
N ARG A 236 -18.06 -1.98 -14.89
CA ARG A 236 -19.01 -1.36 -13.97
C ARG A 236 -19.98 -0.41 -14.69
N ALA A 237 -19.46 0.42 -15.60
CA ALA A 237 -20.28 1.35 -16.36
C ALA A 237 -21.27 0.64 -17.28
N LEU A 238 -20.81 -0.36 -18.04
CA LEU A 238 -21.65 -1.19 -18.93
C LEU A 238 -22.79 -1.87 -18.16
N LEU A 239 -22.47 -2.50 -17.02
CA LEU A 239 -23.45 -3.13 -16.16
C LEU A 239 -24.47 -2.11 -15.61
N GLY A 240 -23.99 -0.95 -15.17
CA GLY A 240 -24.83 0.14 -14.69
C GLY A 240 -25.80 0.67 -15.75
N SER A 241 -25.34 0.87 -16.99
CA SER A 241 -26.20 1.31 -18.09
C SER A 241 -27.26 0.28 -18.47
N ALA A 242 -27.00 -1.01 -18.22
CA ALA A 242 -27.95 -2.09 -18.43
C ALA A 242 -28.89 -2.31 -17.23
N GLY A 243 -28.80 -1.51 -16.16
CA GLY A 243 -29.62 -1.66 -14.96
C GLY A 243 -29.21 -2.84 -14.05
N ILE A 244 -28.00 -3.38 -14.22
CA ILE A 244 -27.48 -4.54 -13.48
C ILE A 244 -26.67 -4.06 -12.28
N ALA A 245 -27.00 -4.53 -11.07
CA ALA A 245 -26.26 -4.17 -9.86
C ALA A 245 -24.87 -4.83 -9.84
N ALA A 246 -23.80 -4.03 -9.88
CA ALA A 246 -22.43 -4.51 -9.97
C ALA A 246 -21.64 -4.36 -8.65
N ASP A 247 -21.14 -5.48 -8.09
CA ASP A 247 -20.15 -5.48 -7.00
C ASP A 247 -18.75 -5.78 -7.58
N LEU A 248 -17.80 -4.87 -7.41
CA LEU A 248 -16.44 -4.99 -7.94
C LEU A 248 -15.43 -5.03 -6.81
N ARG A 249 -14.67 -6.12 -6.70
CA ARG A 249 -13.65 -6.33 -5.67
C ARG A 249 -12.30 -6.61 -6.30
N ILE A 250 -11.36 -5.68 -6.13
CA ILE A 250 -10.00 -5.83 -6.63
C ILE A 250 -9.08 -6.28 -5.50
N GLY A 251 -8.62 -7.53 -5.57
CA GLY A 251 -7.79 -8.18 -4.53
C GLY A 251 -6.46 -8.74 -5.04
N HIS A 252 -6.04 -8.39 -6.25
CA HIS A 252 -4.75 -8.80 -6.81
C HIS A 252 -3.69 -7.70 -6.71
N ARG A 253 -2.42 -8.06 -6.93
CA ARG A 253 -1.31 -7.10 -7.00
C ARG A 253 -1.02 -6.72 -8.44
N GLU A 254 -0.78 -5.44 -8.65
CA GLU A 254 -0.33 -4.88 -9.92
C GLU A 254 1.16 -4.48 -9.84
N PRO A 255 1.88 -4.41 -10.97
CA PRO A 255 1.43 -4.66 -12.35
C PRO A 255 1.30 -6.14 -12.71
N LEU A 256 0.32 -6.47 -13.55
CA LEU A 256 0.06 -7.84 -14.02
C LEU A 256 0.92 -8.26 -15.22
N GLY A 257 1.66 -7.32 -15.82
CA GLY A 257 2.43 -7.59 -17.03
C GLY A 257 1.54 -8.05 -18.20
N PRO A 258 2.06 -8.86 -19.13
CA PRO A 258 1.29 -9.39 -20.28
C PRO A 258 0.07 -10.24 -19.89
N ALA A 259 0.03 -10.76 -18.67
CA ALA A 259 -1.11 -11.51 -18.15
C ALA A 259 -2.31 -10.60 -17.86
N GLY A 260 -2.07 -9.30 -17.62
CA GLY A 260 -3.12 -8.29 -17.43
C GLY A 260 -4.02 -8.13 -18.65
N THR A 261 -3.43 -8.07 -19.85
CA THR A 261 -4.16 -7.97 -21.13
C THR A 261 -5.09 -9.15 -21.39
N VAL A 262 -4.68 -10.35 -21.01
CA VAL A 262 -5.50 -11.56 -21.15
C VAL A 262 -6.68 -11.52 -20.19
N LEU A 263 -6.44 -11.19 -18.91
CA LEU A 263 -7.53 -11.05 -17.93
C LEU A 263 -8.48 -9.90 -18.28
N ALA A 264 -7.96 -8.78 -18.78
CA ALA A 264 -8.75 -7.64 -19.25
C ALA A 264 -9.68 -8.04 -20.40
N THR A 265 -9.18 -8.84 -21.34
CA THR A 265 -10.01 -9.41 -22.41
C THR A 265 -11.10 -10.30 -21.82
N VAL A 266 -10.75 -11.25 -20.94
CA VAL A 266 -11.73 -12.16 -20.32
C VAL A 266 -12.82 -11.38 -19.59
N LEU A 267 -12.44 -10.37 -18.80
CA LEU A 267 -13.39 -9.52 -18.07
C LEU A 267 -14.37 -8.84 -19.04
N ARG A 268 -13.85 -8.23 -20.11
CA ARG A 268 -14.66 -7.51 -21.10
C ARG A 268 -15.64 -8.45 -21.81
N GLU A 269 -15.17 -9.59 -22.31
CA GLU A 269 -16.04 -10.54 -23.02
C GLU A 269 -17.09 -11.15 -22.07
N ALA A 270 -16.71 -11.51 -20.84
CA ALA A 270 -17.64 -12.06 -19.85
C ALA A 270 -18.74 -11.06 -19.48
N VAL A 271 -18.37 -9.79 -19.22
CA VAL A 271 -19.35 -8.75 -18.88
C VAL A 271 -20.23 -8.40 -20.07
N THR A 272 -19.66 -8.34 -21.28
CA THR A 272 -20.43 -8.12 -22.52
C THR A 272 -21.45 -9.24 -22.72
N ALA A 273 -21.07 -10.49 -22.46
CA ALA A 273 -21.98 -11.63 -22.55
C ALA A 273 -23.14 -11.52 -21.55
N VAL A 274 -22.87 -11.11 -20.30
CA VAL A 274 -23.91 -10.87 -19.29
C VAL A 274 -24.90 -9.79 -19.74
N VAL A 275 -24.40 -8.66 -20.26
CA VAL A 275 -25.25 -7.56 -20.75
C VAL A 275 -26.04 -7.97 -21.99
N ARG A 276 -25.44 -8.76 -22.91
CA ARG A 276 -26.08 -9.20 -24.15
C ARG A 276 -27.30 -10.09 -23.92
N VAL A 277 -27.26 -10.93 -22.88
CA VAL A 277 -28.36 -11.85 -22.55
C VAL A 277 -29.52 -11.09 -21.91
N GLY A 278 -29.22 -10.06 -21.11
CA GLY A 278 -30.19 -9.09 -20.62
C GLY A 278 -31.12 -9.57 -19.51
N ASP A 279 -30.85 -10.71 -18.89
CA ASP A 279 -31.68 -11.33 -17.85
C ASP A 279 -31.11 -11.24 -16.43
N ALA A 280 -29.83 -10.87 -16.31
CA ALA A 280 -29.14 -10.71 -15.04
C ALA A 280 -29.61 -9.44 -14.30
N ARG A 281 -29.77 -9.54 -12.97
CA ARG A 281 -30.05 -8.41 -12.08
C ARG A 281 -28.83 -8.01 -11.25
N ARG A 282 -27.91 -8.93 -11.03
CA ARG A 282 -26.72 -8.72 -10.22
C ARG A 282 -25.50 -9.42 -10.82
N CYS A 283 -24.39 -8.69 -10.86
CA CYS A 283 -23.10 -9.19 -11.31
C CYS A 283 -22.03 -8.89 -10.27
N GLU A 284 -21.27 -9.90 -9.86
CA GLU A 284 -20.11 -9.78 -8.98
C GLU A 284 -18.84 -10.05 -9.77
N VAL A 285 -17.93 -9.07 -9.79
CA VAL A 285 -16.61 -9.20 -10.39
C VAL A 285 -15.59 -9.12 -9.26
N SER A 286 -14.80 -10.16 -9.10
CA SER A 286 -13.75 -10.20 -8.09
C SER A 286 -12.42 -10.64 -8.69
N THR A 287 -11.33 -10.11 -8.13
CA THR A 287 -9.99 -10.61 -8.39
C THR A 287 -9.31 -10.93 -7.07
N ASP A 288 -8.52 -11.99 -7.03
CA ASP A 288 -7.79 -12.41 -5.83
C ASP A 288 -6.46 -13.04 -6.24
N GLU A 289 -5.46 -12.99 -5.36
CA GLU A 289 -4.16 -13.64 -5.59
C GLU A 289 -4.03 -14.88 -4.71
N ARG A 290 -4.06 -16.06 -5.33
CA ARG A 290 -4.02 -17.36 -4.63
C ARG A 290 -2.87 -18.21 -5.15
N ALA A 291 -2.01 -18.65 -4.24
CA ALA A 291 -0.90 -19.55 -4.54
C ALA A 291 -0.01 -19.09 -5.72
N GLY A 292 0.25 -17.78 -5.82
CA GLY A 292 1.06 -17.21 -6.90
C GLY A 292 0.35 -17.11 -8.25
N ARG A 293 -0.99 -17.15 -8.26
CA ARG A 293 -1.83 -16.92 -9.44
C ARG A 293 -2.83 -15.81 -9.15
N VAL A 294 -3.08 -14.96 -10.14
CA VAL A 294 -4.18 -14.00 -10.11
C VAL A 294 -5.41 -14.67 -10.69
N VAL A 295 -6.48 -14.71 -9.91
CA VAL A 295 -7.77 -15.30 -10.27
C VAL A 295 -8.76 -14.16 -10.48
N LEU A 296 -9.31 -14.02 -11.68
CA LEU A 296 -10.44 -13.18 -12.03
C LEU A 296 -11.70 -14.05 -12.03
N ARG A 297 -12.76 -13.56 -11.39
CA ARG A 297 -14.04 -14.27 -11.29
C ARG A 297 -15.18 -13.29 -11.57
N VAL A 298 -16.04 -13.63 -12.52
CA VAL A 298 -17.24 -12.88 -12.92
C VAL A 298 -18.44 -13.79 -12.69
N VAL A 299 -19.32 -13.41 -11.77
CA VAL A 299 -20.49 -14.21 -11.34
C VAL A 299 -21.76 -13.42 -11.61
N SER A 300 -22.72 -14.03 -12.28
CA SER A 300 -24.01 -13.41 -12.65
C SER A 300 -25.18 -14.30 -12.23
N ASP A 301 -26.31 -13.68 -11.90
CA ASP A 301 -27.58 -14.35 -11.56
C ASP A 301 -28.52 -14.56 -12.76
N GLY A 302 -28.07 -14.26 -13.99
CA GLY A 302 -28.79 -14.53 -15.23
C GLY A 302 -28.90 -16.02 -15.57
N VAL A 303 -29.86 -16.38 -16.44
CA VAL A 303 -30.16 -17.75 -16.86
C VAL A 303 -29.11 -18.24 -17.86
N PRO A 304 -28.53 -19.44 -17.66
CA PRO A 304 -27.60 -20.02 -18.63
C PRO A 304 -28.36 -20.41 -19.90
N THR A 305 -28.31 -19.58 -20.93
CA THR A 305 -28.75 -20.01 -22.26
C THR A 305 -27.68 -20.95 -22.83
N ALA A 306 -28.06 -22.11 -23.39
CA ALA A 306 -27.11 -22.97 -24.13
C ALA A 306 -26.39 -22.21 -25.28
N ALA A 307 -26.92 -21.06 -25.69
CA ALA A 307 -26.38 -20.12 -26.65
C ALA A 307 -25.26 -19.18 -26.11
N LEU A 308 -24.93 -19.21 -24.81
CA LEU A 308 -23.85 -18.38 -24.21
C LEU A 308 -22.42 -18.86 -24.56
N GLY A 309 -22.29 -19.86 -25.44
CA GLY A 309 -21.13 -20.00 -26.31
C GLY A 309 -20.07 -20.96 -25.80
N ALA A 310 -20.11 -22.21 -26.28
CA ALA A 310 -18.91 -23.02 -26.42
C ALA A 310 -17.85 -22.24 -27.24
N ASP A 311 -18.28 -21.65 -28.37
CA ASP A 311 -17.38 -20.91 -29.28
C ASP A 311 -16.74 -19.63 -28.68
N LEU A 312 -17.48 -18.87 -27.84
CA LEU A 312 -16.98 -17.61 -27.26
C LEU A 312 -15.96 -17.85 -26.14
N LEU A 313 -16.15 -18.95 -25.38
CA LEU A 313 -15.26 -19.36 -24.30
C LEU A 313 -14.05 -20.14 -24.81
N ASP A 314 -14.16 -20.89 -25.92
CA ASP A 314 -13.06 -21.69 -26.46
C ASP A 314 -11.90 -20.81 -26.95
N GLY A 315 -12.19 -19.72 -27.68
CA GLY A 315 -11.16 -18.76 -28.12
C GLY A 315 -10.48 -18.00 -26.96
N LEU A 316 -11.23 -17.72 -25.88
CA LEU A 316 -10.66 -17.14 -24.65
C LEU A 316 -9.83 -18.16 -23.88
N ALA A 317 -10.28 -19.42 -23.81
CA ALA A 317 -9.60 -20.48 -23.11
C ALA A 317 -8.24 -20.78 -23.74
N GLU A 318 -8.13 -20.76 -25.08
CA GLU A 318 -6.84 -20.88 -25.78
C GLU A 318 -5.89 -19.74 -25.45
N ARG A 319 -6.36 -18.49 -25.50
CA ARG A 319 -5.54 -17.31 -25.15
C ARG A 319 -5.08 -17.32 -23.70
N VAL A 320 -5.93 -17.79 -22.78
CA VAL A 320 -5.58 -17.96 -21.36
C VAL A 320 -4.55 -19.09 -21.19
N ARG A 321 -4.72 -20.23 -21.87
CA ARG A 321 -3.75 -21.35 -21.84
C ARG A 321 -2.39 -20.95 -22.42
N ALA A 322 -2.36 -20.11 -23.45
CA ALA A 322 -1.12 -19.64 -24.07
C ALA A 322 -0.20 -18.89 -23.10
N VAL A 323 -0.76 -18.26 -22.05
CA VAL A 323 0.00 -17.58 -20.99
C VAL A 323 0.12 -18.45 -19.72
N GLY A 324 -0.04 -19.77 -19.85
CA GLY A 324 0.02 -20.72 -18.72
C GLY A 324 -1.16 -20.60 -17.75
N GLY A 325 -2.27 -20.03 -18.22
CA GLY A 325 -3.49 -19.80 -17.47
C GLY A 325 -4.49 -20.96 -17.52
N ARG A 326 -5.60 -20.83 -16.77
CA ARG A 326 -6.77 -21.70 -16.87
C ARG A 326 -8.03 -20.85 -16.87
N LEU A 327 -8.95 -21.12 -17.79
CA LEU A 327 -10.30 -20.55 -17.83
C LEU A 327 -11.32 -21.67 -17.56
N THR A 328 -12.28 -21.41 -16.70
CA THR A 328 -13.42 -22.29 -16.42
C THR A 328 -14.69 -21.44 -16.43
N ALA A 329 -15.76 -21.96 -17.01
CA ALA A 329 -17.08 -21.34 -16.94
C ALA A 329 -18.10 -22.42 -16.56
N GLY A 330 -19.04 -22.09 -15.69
CA GLY A 330 -20.04 -23.05 -15.24
C GLY A 330 -20.98 -22.51 -14.17
N LEU A 331 -21.93 -23.34 -13.76
CA LEU A 331 -22.86 -23.03 -12.68
C LEU A 331 -22.24 -23.31 -11.32
N GLU A 332 -22.41 -22.38 -10.40
CA GLU A 332 -22.10 -22.56 -8.99
C GLU A 332 -23.18 -23.41 -8.29
N PRO A 333 -22.87 -23.99 -7.11
CA PRO A 333 -23.83 -24.79 -6.34
C PRO A 333 -25.11 -24.04 -5.96
N ASP A 334 -25.08 -22.71 -5.99
CA ASP A 334 -26.20 -21.81 -5.72
C ASP A 334 -27.00 -21.41 -6.98
N GLY A 335 -26.64 -21.96 -8.15
CA GLY A 335 -27.32 -21.72 -9.42
C GLY A 335 -26.85 -20.49 -10.21
N ARG A 336 -25.86 -19.73 -9.70
CA ARG A 336 -25.30 -18.57 -10.42
C ARG A 336 -24.30 -19.01 -11.48
N PHE A 337 -24.22 -18.30 -12.60
CA PHE A 337 -23.24 -18.58 -13.65
C PHE A 337 -21.92 -17.84 -13.37
N ALA A 338 -20.81 -18.57 -13.38
CA ALA A 338 -19.49 -18.05 -13.05
C ALA A 338 -18.48 -18.30 -14.17
N VAL A 339 -17.74 -17.26 -14.54
CA VAL A 339 -16.55 -17.32 -15.39
C VAL A 339 -15.34 -17.03 -14.52
N GLU A 340 -14.41 -17.98 -14.44
CA GLU A 340 -13.18 -17.88 -13.65
C GLU A 340 -11.95 -18.06 -14.54
N ALA A 341 -11.07 -17.08 -14.57
CA ALA A 341 -9.77 -17.14 -15.24
C ALA A 341 -8.64 -17.01 -14.24
N SER A 342 -7.60 -17.82 -14.38
CA SER A 342 -6.39 -17.74 -13.57
C SER A 342 -5.14 -17.65 -14.43
N VAL A 343 -4.23 -16.75 -14.08
CA VAL A 343 -2.92 -16.57 -14.75
C VAL A 343 -1.82 -16.51 -13.69
N ALA A 344 -0.58 -16.82 -14.08
CA ALA A 344 0.54 -16.70 -13.16
C ALA A 344 0.71 -15.26 -12.69
N ALA A 345 0.83 -15.04 -11.38
CA ALA A 345 1.19 -13.73 -10.83
C ALA A 345 2.67 -13.49 -11.09
N THR A 346 3.04 -12.27 -11.47
CA THR A 346 4.45 -11.86 -11.51
C THR A 346 4.99 -11.89 -10.08
N PRO A 347 5.96 -12.77 -9.75
CA PRO A 347 6.46 -12.86 -8.39
C PRO A 347 7.18 -11.55 -8.03
N ALA A 348 6.64 -10.80 -7.08
CA ALA A 348 7.36 -9.68 -6.52
C ALA A 348 8.58 -10.22 -5.75
N PRO A 349 9.80 -9.70 -5.99
CA PRO A 349 10.94 -10.06 -5.17
C PRO A 349 10.61 -9.76 -3.71
N PRO A 350 10.95 -10.66 -2.77
CA PRO A 350 10.70 -10.40 -1.36
C PRO A 350 11.44 -9.11 -0.98
N ALA A 351 10.70 -8.15 -0.43
CA ALA A 351 11.32 -6.95 0.11
C ALA A 351 12.32 -7.38 1.20
N ALA A 352 13.58 -7.01 1.04
CA ALA A 352 14.60 -7.32 2.03
C ALA A 352 14.26 -6.64 3.36
N ASP A 353 14.40 -7.36 4.47
CA ASP A 353 14.22 -6.78 5.81
C ASP A 353 15.25 -5.62 5.99
N PRO A 354 14.82 -4.44 6.47
CA PRO A 354 15.72 -3.31 6.67
C PRO A 354 16.80 -3.68 7.70
N PRO A 355 17.98 -3.05 7.64
CA PRO A 355 19.10 -3.39 8.52
C PRO A 355 18.70 -3.33 10.00
N GLU A 356 17.87 -2.37 10.41
CA GLU A 356 17.40 -2.27 11.80
C GLU A 356 16.50 -3.43 12.21
N LEU A 357 15.65 -3.95 11.32
CA LEU A 357 14.84 -5.13 11.59
C LEU A 357 15.72 -6.38 11.67
N ARG A 358 16.74 -6.51 10.81
CA ARG A 358 17.73 -7.60 10.88
C ARG A 358 18.51 -7.54 12.20
N THR A 359 18.96 -6.36 12.61
CA THR A 359 19.64 -6.15 13.90
C THR A 359 18.72 -6.50 15.07
N ALA A 360 17.45 -6.09 15.05
CA ALA A 360 16.48 -6.42 16.09
C ALA A 360 16.17 -7.92 16.17
N LEU A 361 16.10 -8.62 15.04
CA LEU A 361 15.97 -10.08 15.00
C LEU A 361 17.24 -10.77 15.51
N GLY A 362 18.43 -10.31 15.11
CA GLY A 362 19.71 -10.77 15.65
C GLY A 362 19.77 -10.60 17.18
N LEU A 363 19.35 -9.43 17.66
CA LEU A 363 19.13 -9.11 19.07
C LEU A 363 17.78 -9.63 19.57
N TYR A 364 17.22 -10.68 19.01
CA TYR A 364 16.19 -11.50 19.65
C TYR A 364 16.76 -12.92 19.81
N TRP A 365 17.44 -13.40 18.77
CA TRP A 365 18.20 -14.66 18.80
C TRP A 365 19.31 -14.66 19.85
N PHE A 366 20.05 -13.55 19.95
CA PHE A 366 21.06 -13.40 20.98
C PHE A 366 20.47 -13.59 22.39
N LEU A 367 19.27 -13.04 22.65
CA LEU A 367 18.64 -13.15 23.96
C LEU A 367 18.05 -14.51 24.22
N LEU A 368 17.52 -15.17 23.20
CA LEU A 368 17.11 -16.56 23.31
C LEU A 368 18.32 -17.44 23.69
N GLY A 369 19.49 -17.19 23.09
CA GLY A 369 20.75 -17.85 23.44
C GLY A 369 21.20 -17.55 24.87
N VAL A 370 21.23 -16.28 25.28
CA VAL A 370 21.61 -15.87 26.66
C VAL A 370 20.64 -16.45 27.69
N PHE A 371 19.34 -16.49 27.39
CA PHE A 371 18.34 -17.15 28.22
C PHE A 371 18.66 -18.64 28.41
N CYS A 372 18.99 -19.36 27.34
CA CYS A 372 19.36 -20.76 27.44
C CYS A 372 20.63 -20.98 28.25
N VAL A 373 21.66 -20.15 28.07
CA VAL A 373 22.87 -20.20 28.91
C VAL A 373 22.51 -20.00 30.37
N LYS A 374 21.72 -18.97 30.68
CA LYS A 374 21.24 -18.66 32.04
C LYS A 374 20.46 -19.84 32.64
N ALA A 375 19.57 -20.45 31.87
CA ALA A 375 18.77 -21.59 32.30
C ALA A 375 19.63 -22.83 32.61
N LEU A 376 20.75 -23.02 31.90
CA LEU A 376 21.65 -24.16 32.06
C LEU A 376 22.68 -23.98 33.19
N MET A 377 23.03 -22.74 33.56
CA MET A 377 24.05 -22.44 34.59
C MET A 377 23.79 -23.07 35.96
N PHE A 378 22.52 -23.31 36.28
CA PHE A 378 22.08 -23.84 37.57
C PHE A 378 21.55 -25.28 37.47
N VAL A 379 21.75 -25.94 36.33
CA VAL A 379 21.37 -27.34 36.14
C VAL A 379 22.46 -28.25 36.70
N PRO A 380 22.13 -29.24 37.55
CA PRO A 380 23.11 -30.21 38.03
C PRO A 380 23.80 -30.95 36.88
N GLY A 381 25.11 -31.21 37.00
CA GLY A 381 25.93 -31.89 35.98
C GLY A 381 25.28 -33.09 35.26
N PRO A 382 24.68 -34.08 35.97
CA PRO A 382 24.05 -35.23 35.30
C PRO A 382 22.82 -34.89 34.45
N ARG A 383 22.20 -33.72 34.64
CA ARG A 383 21.03 -33.25 33.88
C ARG A 383 21.40 -32.26 32.78
N LEU A 384 22.68 -31.85 32.69
CA LEU A 384 23.12 -30.79 31.78
C LEU A 384 22.91 -31.15 30.31
N VAL A 385 23.21 -32.39 29.91
CA VAL A 385 23.03 -32.87 28.52
C VAL A 385 21.56 -32.85 28.11
N LEU A 386 20.68 -33.33 28.99
CA LEU A 386 19.23 -33.30 28.76
C LEU A 386 18.71 -31.85 28.68
N GLY A 387 19.12 -30.99 29.61
CA GLY A 387 18.76 -29.58 29.60
C GLY A 387 19.22 -28.86 28.34
N ALA A 388 20.46 -29.12 27.89
CA ALA A 388 21.01 -28.56 26.66
C ALA A 388 20.23 -29.03 25.43
N GLY A 389 19.83 -30.31 25.38
CA GLY A 389 18.96 -30.84 24.34
C GLY A 389 17.59 -30.17 24.29
N CYS A 390 16.94 -30.00 25.45
CA CYS A 390 15.67 -29.26 25.55
C CYS A 390 15.82 -27.79 25.10
N ALA A 391 16.91 -27.13 25.47
CA ALA A 391 17.21 -25.75 25.09
C ALA A 391 17.44 -25.60 23.59
N ALA A 392 18.26 -26.47 23.00
CA ALA A 392 18.52 -26.48 21.56
C ALA A 392 17.22 -26.70 20.77
N LEU A 393 16.40 -27.67 21.19
CA LEU A 393 15.14 -27.99 20.52
C LEU A 393 14.12 -26.84 20.67
N PHE A 394 14.00 -26.25 21.85
CA PHE A 394 13.14 -25.08 22.09
C PHE A 394 13.58 -23.88 21.24
N CYS A 395 14.88 -23.60 21.15
CA CYS A 395 15.44 -22.55 20.30
C CYS A 395 15.16 -22.78 18.82
N ALA A 396 15.47 -23.97 18.31
CA ALA A 396 15.22 -24.33 16.91
C ALA A 396 13.74 -24.19 16.56
N PHE A 397 12.86 -24.56 17.50
CA PHE A 397 11.42 -24.42 17.34
C PHE A 397 10.97 -22.95 17.29
N GLN A 398 11.45 -22.12 18.21
CA GLN A 398 11.15 -20.70 18.24
C GLN A 398 11.70 -19.95 17.01
N VAL A 399 12.87 -20.34 16.50
CA VAL A 399 13.43 -19.82 15.24
C VAL A 399 12.48 -20.09 14.08
N ARG A 400 12.04 -21.35 13.95
CA ARG A 400 11.16 -21.77 12.87
C ARG A 400 9.79 -21.11 12.94
N PHE A 401 9.25 -20.90 14.14
CA PHE A 401 7.96 -20.25 14.39
C PHE A 401 7.97 -18.73 14.18
N SER A 402 9.05 -18.04 14.57
CA SER A 402 9.15 -16.58 14.45
C SER A 402 9.42 -16.10 13.02
N ILE A 403 10.05 -16.95 12.18
CA ILE A 403 10.47 -16.58 10.82
C ILE A 403 9.45 -16.98 9.74
N ARG A 404 8.68 -18.07 9.93
CA ARG A 404 7.74 -18.56 8.90
C ARG A 404 6.29 -18.32 9.30
N ASP A 405 5.52 -17.69 8.41
CA ASP A 405 4.04 -17.65 8.42
C ASP A 405 3.48 -19.09 8.23
N ALA A 406 3.78 -20.00 9.15
CA ALA A 406 3.46 -21.41 9.06
C ALA A 406 1.99 -21.66 9.43
N THR A 407 1.07 -21.07 8.66
CA THR A 407 -0.39 -21.18 8.85
C THR A 407 -0.87 -22.63 8.76
N ARG A 408 -0.23 -23.49 7.94
CA ARG A 408 -0.60 -24.91 7.80
C ARG A 408 -0.28 -25.79 9.01
N HIS A 409 0.71 -25.45 9.84
CA HIS A 409 1.13 -26.28 10.98
C HIS A 409 1.17 -25.51 12.31
N ALA A 410 0.56 -24.32 12.38
CA ALA A 410 0.64 -23.43 13.54
C ALA A 410 0.16 -24.10 14.84
N ARG A 411 -0.86 -24.96 14.77
CA ARG A 411 -1.39 -25.67 15.95
C ARG A 411 -0.41 -26.72 16.48
N ALA A 412 0.09 -27.60 15.60
CA ALA A 412 1.10 -28.59 15.96
C ALA A 412 2.36 -27.91 16.50
N ALA A 413 2.69 -26.74 15.95
CA ALA A 413 3.83 -25.96 16.40
C ALA A 413 3.65 -25.36 17.79
N LEU A 414 2.49 -24.76 18.07
CA LEU A 414 2.18 -24.25 19.41
C LEU A 414 2.15 -25.37 20.45
N LEU A 415 1.62 -26.55 20.09
CA LEU A 415 1.63 -27.73 20.95
C LEU A 415 3.06 -28.20 21.25
N ALA A 416 3.93 -28.30 20.23
CA ALA A 416 5.34 -28.66 20.42
C ALA A 416 6.07 -27.64 21.32
N SER A 417 5.88 -26.33 21.10
CA SER A 417 6.40 -25.29 21.98
C SER A 417 5.89 -25.41 23.42
N ALA A 418 4.61 -25.76 23.61
CA ALA A 418 4.03 -25.94 24.93
C ALA A 418 4.64 -27.12 25.67
N VAL A 419 4.82 -28.26 24.99
CA VAL A 419 5.50 -29.43 25.55
C VAL A 419 6.93 -29.08 25.94
N LEU A 420 7.71 -28.43 25.07
CA LEU A 420 9.10 -28.09 25.36
C LEU A 420 9.28 -27.02 26.45
N ALA A 421 8.29 -26.14 26.63
CA ALA A 421 8.32 -25.13 27.69
C ALA A 421 7.88 -25.69 29.06
N LEU A 422 6.86 -26.55 29.08
CA LEU A 422 6.24 -27.00 30.32
C LEU A 422 6.79 -28.32 30.84
N LEU A 423 7.07 -29.28 29.96
CA LEU A 423 7.52 -30.63 30.35
C LEU A 423 8.82 -30.61 31.16
N PRO A 424 9.83 -29.77 30.84
CA PRO A 424 11.09 -29.75 31.61
C PRO A 424 11.00 -29.04 32.97
N LEU A 425 9.94 -28.27 33.24
CA LEU A 425 9.81 -27.46 34.48
C LEU A 425 9.96 -28.27 35.77
N PRO A 426 9.36 -29.47 35.93
CA PRO A 426 9.50 -30.25 37.17
C PRO A 426 10.93 -30.73 37.45
N TRP A 427 11.75 -30.95 36.42
CA TRP A 427 13.13 -31.46 36.57
C TRP A 427 14.20 -30.37 36.59
N LEU A 428 14.00 -29.29 35.82
CA LEU A 428 14.92 -28.16 35.71
C LEU A 428 14.57 -27.01 36.68
N GLY A 429 13.35 -27.03 37.25
CA GLY A 429 12.91 -26.11 38.28
C GLY A 429 12.85 -24.65 37.83
N ARG A 430 13.17 -23.75 38.77
CA ARG A 430 13.07 -22.28 38.60
C ARG A 430 13.86 -21.74 37.40
N ASN A 431 14.91 -22.42 36.99
CA ASN A 431 15.81 -21.95 35.92
C ASN A 431 15.17 -22.06 34.53
N TRP A 432 14.12 -22.87 34.37
CA TRP A 432 13.40 -23.06 33.10
C TRP A 432 12.16 -22.16 32.96
N ILE A 433 11.81 -21.36 33.97
CA ILE A 433 10.57 -20.56 34.01
C ILE A 433 10.46 -19.58 32.84
N GLY A 434 11.58 -19.04 32.34
CA GLY A 434 11.53 -18.14 31.18
C GLY A 434 11.01 -18.81 29.91
N ALA A 435 11.10 -20.15 29.77
CA ALA A 435 10.51 -20.86 28.64
C ALA A 435 8.97 -20.76 28.64
N ALA A 436 8.36 -20.81 29.82
CA ALA A 436 6.91 -20.59 29.99
C ALA A 436 6.51 -19.14 29.66
N GLY A 437 7.34 -18.16 30.05
CA GLY A 437 7.15 -16.76 29.67
C GLY A 437 7.24 -16.54 28.15
N ILE A 438 8.24 -17.14 27.50
CA ILE A 438 8.39 -17.09 26.04
C ILE A 438 7.18 -17.73 25.35
N LEU A 439 6.73 -18.91 25.79
CA LEU A 439 5.51 -19.56 25.29
C LEU A 439 4.29 -18.65 25.43
N ALA A 440 4.07 -18.07 26.62
CA ALA A 440 2.96 -17.17 26.89
C ALA A 440 2.97 -15.95 25.96
N GLY A 441 4.15 -15.35 25.71
CA GLY A 441 4.32 -14.27 24.75
C GLY A 441 4.01 -14.69 23.31
N SER A 442 4.43 -15.90 22.90
CA SER A 442 4.11 -16.46 21.59
C SER A 442 2.60 -16.71 21.42
N LEU A 443 1.90 -17.18 22.46
CA LEU A 443 0.45 -17.43 22.43
C LEU A 443 -0.37 -16.16 22.20
N LEU A 444 0.01 -15.04 22.83
CA LEU A 444 -0.64 -13.73 22.63
C LEU A 444 -0.54 -13.21 21.20
N VAL A 445 0.50 -13.62 20.48
CA VAL A 445 0.75 -13.23 19.09
C VAL A 445 0.14 -14.22 18.09
N ALA A 446 0.06 -15.51 18.44
CA ALA A 446 -0.40 -16.56 17.54
C ALA A 446 -1.92 -16.78 17.54
N LEU A 447 -2.59 -16.44 18.64
CA LEU A 447 -4.03 -16.69 18.83
C LEU A 447 -4.83 -15.38 18.90
N PRO A 448 -6.15 -15.43 18.69
CA PRO A 448 -7.03 -14.30 18.99
C PRO A 448 -6.84 -13.83 20.44
N LEU A 449 -6.86 -12.51 20.67
CA LEU A 449 -6.43 -11.90 21.93
C LEU A 449 -7.06 -12.53 23.18
N ARG A 450 -8.36 -12.87 23.14
CA ARG A 450 -9.07 -13.47 24.29
C ARG A 450 -8.55 -14.88 24.62
N ALA A 451 -8.44 -15.75 23.60
CA ALA A 451 -7.94 -17.11 23.77
C ALA A 451 -6.45 -17.12 24.12
N GLY A 452 -5.66 -16.27 23.46
CA GLY A 452 -4.24 -16.10 23.74
C GLY A 452 -4.00 -15.62 25.17
N ALA A 453 -4.75 -14.62 25.65
CA ALA A 453 -4.62 -14.11 27.01
C ALA A 453 -5.03 -15.13 28.08
N ALA A 454 -6.12 -15.87 27.85
CA ALA A 454 -6.54 -16.93 28.77
C ALA A 454 -5.48 -18.03 28.91
N LEU A 455 -4.96 -18.52 27.78
CA LEU A 455 -3.92 -19.56 27.78
C LEU A 455 -2.57 -19.06 28.33
N ALA A 456 -2.17 -17.83 27.97
CA ALA A 456 -0.97 -17.21 28.54
C ALA A 456 -1.10 -17.07 30.06
N GLY A 457 -2.24 -16.61 30.57
CA GLY A 457 -2.53 -16.53 32.00
C GLY A 457 -2.42 -17.90 32.68
N ALA A 458 -3.03 -18.94 32.10
CA ALA A 458 -2.94 -20.30 32.62
C ALA A 458 -1.50 -20.83 32.67
N VAL A 459 -0.71 -20.60 31.62
CA VAL A 459 0.72 -20.97 31.55
C VAL A 459 1.53 -20.24 32.63
N LEU A 460 1.30 -18.95 32.82
CA LEU A 460 2.01 -18.14 33.81
C LEU A 460 1.69 -18.59 35.23
N VAL A 461 0.41 -18.85 35.54
CA VAL A 461 -0.02 -19.38 36.84
C VAL A 461 0.57 -20.77 37.08
N ALA A 462 0.52 -21.67 36.11
CA ALA A 462 1.09 -23.00 36.22
C ALA A 462 2.60 -22.95 36.48
N ALA A 463 3.34 -22.12 35.73
CA ALA A 463 4.77 -21.91 35.95
C ALA A 463 5.07 -21.32 37.33
N GLY A 464 4.21 -20.40 37.79
CA GLY A 464 4.26 -19.81 39.12
C GLY A 464 4.12 -20.85 40.23
N VAL A 465 3.08 -21.69 40.16
CA VAL A 465 2.77 -22.73 41.14
C VAL A 465 3.86 -23.81 41.14
N ILE A 466 4.24 -24.33 39.97
CA ILE A 466 5.26 -25.39 39.84
C ILE A 466 6.62 -24.86 40.33
N GLY A 467 7.02 -23.67 39.87
CA GLY A 467 8.32 -23.08 40.20
C GLY A 467 8.41 -22.54 41.63
N GLY A 468 7.36 -21.90 42.13
CA GLY A 468 7.30 -21.37 43.49
C GLY A 468 7.08 -22.46 44.54
N GLY A 469 6.31 -23.50 44.21
CA GLY A 469 6.11 -24.68 45.04
C GLY A 469 7.43 -25.41 45.34
N ALA A 470 8.32 -25.51 44.35
CA ALA A 470 9.64 -26.14 44.50
C ALA A 470 10.61 -25.41 45.46
N VAL A 471 10.35 -24.14 45.80
CA VAL A 471 11.25 -23.28 46.61
C VAL A 471 10.74 -23.08 48.04
N GLY A 472 9.50 -23.47 48.36
CA GLY A 472 8.99 -23.34 49.73
C GLY A 472 7.47 -23.28 49.88
N GLY A 473 6.67 -23.46 48.81
CA GLY A 473 5.21 -23.64 48.89
C GLY A 473 4.37 -22.42 49.30
N GLY A 474 4.99 -21.30 49.71
CA GLY A 474 4.29 -20.09 50.14
C GLY A 474 3.80 -19.19 48.99
N PRO A 475 2.88 -18.25 49.27
CA PRO A 475 2.31 -17.36 48.25
C PRO A 475 3.34 -16.38 47.67
N ALA A 476 4.34 -15.96 48.46
CA ALA A 476 5.34 -14.97 48.01
C ALA A 476 6.29 -15.51 46.92
N PRO A 477 6.90 -16.71 47.04
CA PRO A 477 7.67 -17.32 45.95
C PRO A 477 6.86 -17.53 44.67
N VAL A 478 5.61 -17.97 44.77
CA VAL A 478 4.70 -18.17 43.64
C VAL A 478 4.41 -16.85 42.92
N LEU A 479 4.15 -15.78 43.67
CA LEU A 479 3.94 -14.46 43.09
C LEU A 479 5.19 -13.97 42.35
N LEU A 480 6.38 -14.10 42.95
CA LEU A 480 7.62 -13.62 42.36
C LEU A 480 8.00 -14.38 41.07
N THR A 481 7.80 -15.70 41.04
CA THR A 481 8.04 -16.52 39.84
C THR A 481 7.04 -16.21 38.74
N THR A 482 5.76 -16.03 39.09
CA THR A 482 4.71 -15.61 38.14
C THR A 482 5.02 -14.25 37.52
N VAL A 483 5.43 -13.28 38.34
CA VAL A 483 5.81 -11.94 37.87
C VAL A 483 7.01 -12.03 36.93
N SER A 484 8.02 -12.83 37.26
CA SER A 484 9.21 -12.99 36.40
C SER A 484 8.86 -13.61 35.04
N ALA A 485 7.99 -14.64 35.02
CA ALA A 485 7.47 -15.23 33.78
C ALA A 485 6.64 -14.22 32.98
N LEU A 486 5.84 -13.38 33.66
CA LEU A 486 5.07 -12.31 33.05
C LEU A 486 5.97 -11.26 32.38
N VAL A 487 7.09 -10.88 32.99
CA VAL A 487 8.06 -9.95 32.37
C VAL A 487 8.57 -10.53 31.05
N THR A 488 9.00 -11.80 31.04
CA THR A 488 9.44 -12.48 29.81
C THR A 488 8.31 -12.54 28.77
N CYS A 489 7.08 -12.81 29.20
CA CYS A 489 5.90 -12.82 28.32
C CYS A 489 5.66 -11.46 27.65
N VAL A 490 5.64 -10.37 28.43
CA VAL A 490 5.40 -9.01 27.91
C VAL A 490 6.51 -8.60 26.92
N VAL A 491 7.76 -8.91 27.24
CA VAL A 491 8.91 -8.62 26.39
C VAL A 491 8.83 -9.38 25.06
N VAL A 492 8.62 -10.69 25.11
CA VAL A 492 8.54 -11.54 23.90
C VAL A 492 7.34 -11.13 23.05
N TYR A 493 6.19 -10.87 23.68
CA TYR A 493 5.03 -10.33 23.00
C TYR A 493 5.34 -9.02 22.28
N ALA A 494 5.98 -8.06 22.97
CA ALA A 494 6.31 -6.76 22.40
C ALA A 494 7.24 -6.88 21.19
N VAL A 495 8.33 -7.66 21.29
CA VAL A 495 9.28 -7.87 20.18
C VAL A 495 8.58 -8.52 18.98
N LEU A 496 7.89 -9.66 19.18
CA LEU A 496 7.22 -10.37 18.09
C LEU A 496 6.11 -9.54 17.45
N ARG A 497 5.33 -8.82 18.26
CA ARG A 497 4.26 -7.94 17.78
C ARG A 497 4.85 -6.79 16.95
N LEU A 498 5.91 -6.16 17.41
CA LEU A 498 6.54 -5.04 16.69
C LEU A 498 7.20 -5.49 15.39
N VAL A 499 7.86 -6.65 15.36
CA VAL A 499 8.41 -7.24 14.12
C VAL A 499 7.28 -7.45 13.09
N ARG A 500 6.15 -8.02 13.51
CA ARG A 500 4.98 -8.21 12.62
C ARG A 500 4.41 -6.87 12.15
N LEU A 501 4.24 -5.91 13.06
CA LEU A 501 3.74 -4.58 12.72
C LEU A 501 4.65 -3.84 11.73
N VAL A 502 5.97 -3.88 11.91
CA VAL A 502 6.92 -3.28 10.97
C VAL A 502 6.78 -3.94 9.59
N ARG A 503 6.74 -5.27 9.52
CA ARG A 503 6.55 -5.99 8.25
C ARG A 503 5.21 -5.68 7.59
N GLU A 504 4.13 -5.60 8.36
CA GLU A 504 2.80 -5.20 7.87
C GLU A 504 2.82 -3.78 7.31
N LEU A 505 3.43 -2.83 8.03
CA LEU A 505 3.57 -1.44 7.58
C LEU A 505 4.40 -1.34 6.29
N GLN A 506 5.49 -2.09 6.18
CA GLN A 506 6.31 -2.12 4.96
C GLN A 506 5.55 -2.70 3.77
N ARG A 507 4.82 -3.80 3.98
CA ARG A 507 3.96 -4.39 2.94
C ARG A 507 2.88 -3.41 2.50
N ALA A 508 2.25 -2.71 3.45
CA ALA A 508 1.24 -1.70 3.17
C ALA A 508 1.82 -0.49 2.42
N ALA A 509 2.98 0.03 2.85
CA ALA A 509 3.67 1.14 2.17
C ALA A 509 4.06 0.77 0.74
N ALA A 510 4.64 -0.42 0.53
CA ALA A 510 4.94 -0.93 -0.81
C ALA A 510 3.67 -1.13 -1.66
N GLY A 511 2.55 -1.52 -1.03
CA GLY A 511 1.24 -1.61 -1.68
C GLY A 511 0.73 -0.24 -2.15
N LEU A 512 0.81 0.78 -1.29
CA LEU A 512 0.45 2.15 -1.64
C LEU A 512 1.30 2.71 -2.78
N ALA A 513 2.62 2.53 -2.72
CA ALA A 513 3.53 2.98 -3.76
C ALA A 513 3.20 2.34 -5.13
N ARG A 514 2.95 1.02 -5.15
CA ARG A 514 2.53 0.34 -6.38
C ARG A 514 1.19 0.85 -6.91
N ALA A 515 0.20 1.04 -6.05
CA ALA A 515 -1.11 1.56 -6.45
C ALA A 515 -1.02 2.99 -7.00
N ALA A 516 -0.17 3.83 -6.40
CA ALA A 516 0.08 5.19 -6.87
C ALA A 516 0.74 5.19 -8.27
N VAL A 517 1.74 4.34 -8.49
CA VAL A 517 2.40 4.13 -9.79
C VAL A 517 1.40 3.69 -10.87
N VAL A 518 0.52 2.74 -10.57
CA VAL A 518 -0.54 2.31 -11.49
C VAL A 518 -1.46 3.48 -11.85
N THR A 519 -1.89 4.24 -10.83
CA THR A 519 -2.79 5.38 -11.03
C THR A 519 -2.14 6.40 -11.97
N GLU A 520 -0.84 6.66 -11.80
CA GLU A 520 -0.09 7.55 -12.66
C GLU A 520 0.03 7.00 -14.09
N ARG A 521 0.32 5.70 -14.27
CA ARG A 521 0.35 5.08 -15.61
C ARG A 521 -0.97 5.20 -16.34
N LEU A 522 -2.08 4.95 -15.66
CA LEU A 522 -3.42 5.04 -16.24
C LEU A 522 -3.79 6.49 -16.57
N ARG A 523 -3.36 7.44 -15.74
CA ARG A 523 -3.46 8.86 -16.06
C ARG A 523 -2.66 9.17 -17.32
N ALA A 524 -1.38 8.81 -17.38
CA ALA A 524 -0.52 9.08 -18.53
C ALA A 524 -1.06 8.43 -19.82
N ALA A 525 -1.60 7.21 -19.75
CA ALA A 525 -2.22 6.55 -20.89
C ALA A 525 -3.44 7.32 -21.42
N ARG A 526 -4.25 7.89 -20.52
CA ARG A 526 -5.39 8.73 -20.85
C ARG A 526 -4.94 10.06 -21.45
N ASP A 527 -4.02 10.76 -20.79
CA ASP A 527 -3.49 12.05 -21.24
C ASP A 527 -2.86 11.88 -22.64
N LEU A 528 -2.11 10.80 -22.87
CA LEU A 528 -1.53 10.46 -24.16
C LEU A 528 -2.59 10.19 -25.25
N HIS A 529 -3.66 9.47 -24.92
CA HIS A 529 -4.74 9.18 -25.86
C HIS A 529 -5.55 10.44 -26.21
N ASP A 530 -5.87 11.25 -25.21
CA ASP A 530 -6.78 12.38 -25.35
C ASP A 530 -6.08 13.58 -26.02
N LEU A 531 -4.83 13.87 -25.66
CA LEU A 531 -4.08 14.99 -26.22
C LEU A 531 -3.53 14.65 -27.61
N LEU A 532 -2.74 13.58 -27.72
CA LEU A 532 -2.03 13.27 -28.98
C LEU A 532 -2.86 12.46 -29.95
N GLY A 533 -3.74 11.59 -29.47
CA GLY A 533 -4.61 10.78 -30.33
C GLY A 533 -5.57 11.64 -31.16
N HIS A 534 -6.19 12.65 -30.53
CA HIS A 534 -7.09 13.59 -31.21
C HIS A 534 -6.34 14.59 -32.08
N GLY A 535 -5.24 15.19 -31.57
CA GLY A 535 -4.44 16.14 -32.33
C GLY A 535 -3.89 15.54 -33.63
N LEU A 536 -3.33 14.32 -33.57
CA LEU A 536 -2.84 13.62 -34.76
C LEU A 536 -3.97 13.19 -35.72
N ALA A 537 -5.16 12.86 -35.19
CA ALA A 537 -6.32 12.58 -36.03
C ALA A 537 -6.78 13.84 -36.79
N ALA A 538 -6.78 15.01 -36.14
CA ALA A 538 -7.08 16.29 -36.79
C ALA A 538 -6.02 16.66 -37.84
N ILE A 539 -4.73 16.47 -37.54
CA ILE A 539 -3.63 16.64 -38.50
C ILE A 539 -3.85 15.76 -39.73
N LEU A 540 -4.20 14.48 -39.55
CA LEU A 540 -4.47 13.56 -40.66
C LEU A 540 -5.66 14.00 -41.52
N LEU A 541 -6.73 14.49 -40.90
CA LEU A 541 -7.91 15.00 -41.62
C LEU A 541 -7.56 16.27 -42.42
N LYS A 542 -6.85 17.23 -41.82
CA LYS A 542 -6.39 18.44 -42.50
C LYS A 542 -5.39 18.15 -43.62
N ALA A 543 -4.49 17.19 -43.42
CA ALA A 543 -3.55 16.78 -44.45
C ALA A 543 -4.28 16.12 -45.64
N GLU A 544 -5.29 15.30 -45.39
CA GLU A 544 -6.12 14.70 -46.42
C GLU A 544 -6.97 15.75 -47.17
N LEU A 545 -7.45 16.79 -46.49
CA LEU A 545 -8.11 17.94 -47.12
C LEU A 545 -7.13 18.74 -47.99
N ALA A 546 -5.95 19.07 -47.46
CA ALA A 546 -4.90 19.76 -48.21
C ALA A 546 -4.51 18.99 -49.48
N ARG A 547 -4.42 17.65 -49.40
CA ARG A 547 -4.16 16.77 -50.54
C ARG A 547 -5.22 16.90 -51.63
N ARG A 548 -6.49 17.05 -51.28
CA ARG A 548 -7.59 17.27 -52.24
C ARG A 548 -7.58 18.68 -52.85
N LEU A 549 -7.05 19.66 -52.11
CA LEU A 549 -6.97 21.05 -52.53
C LEU A 549 -5.68 21.37 -53.29
N ALA A 550 -4.69 20.47 -53.31
CA ALA A 550 -3.37 20.72 -53.88
C ALA A 550 -3.42 21.26 -55.33
N ASP A 551 -4.24 20.66 -56.18
CA ASP A 551 -4.40 21.07 -57.58
C ASP A 551 -5.57 22.06 -57.79
N ALA A 552 -6.60 21.99 -56.94
CA ALA A 552 -7.84 22.74 -57.10
C ALA A 552 -7.80 24.16 -56.49
N ASP A 553 -7.15 24.32 -55.34
CA ASP A 553 -6.97 25.58 -54.63
C ASP A 553 -5.64 25.60 -53.84
N PRO A 554 -4.53 25.97 -54.50
CA PRO A 554 -3.20 25.99 -53.88
C PRO A 554 -3.08 27.00 -52.73
N VAL A 555 -3.92 28.05 -52.70
CA VAL A 555 -3.90 29.06 -51.63
C VAL A 555 -4.48 28.46 -50.35
N ARG A 556 -5.66 27.82 -50.45
CA ARG A 556 -6.27 27.11 -49.32
C ARG A 556 -5.43 25.90 -48.88
N CYS A 557 -4.82 25.17 -49.80
CA CYS A 557 -3.88 24.09 -49.46
C CYS A 557 -2.74 24.58 -48.55
N ARG A 558 -2.12 25.74 -48.88
CA ARG A 558 -1.05 26.32 -48.05
C ARG A 558 -1.55 26.81 -46.68
N ALA A 559 -2.79 27.26 -46.58
CA ALA A 559 -3.41 27.62 -45.30
C ALA A 559 -3.60 26.38 -44.41
N GLU A 560 -4.11 25.28 -44.95
CA GLU A 560 -4.25 24.02 -44.21
C GLU A 560 -2.88 23.46 -43.75
N LEU A 561 -1.84 23.55 -44.59
CA LEU A 561 -0.48 23.19 -44.18
C LEU A 561 0.04 24.07 -43.04
N ALA A 562 -0.23 25.38 -43.06
CA ALA A 562 0.13 26.27 -41.96
C ALA A 562 -0.61 25.92 -40.66
N ASP A 563 -1.86 25.49 -40.74
CA ASP A 563 -2.63 25.01 -39.58
C ASP A 563 -2.05 23.71 -39.00
N ILE A 564 -1.66 22.79 -39.87
CA ILE A 564 -1.01 21.53 -39.47
C ILE A 564 0.30 21.82 -38.72
N ALA A 565 1.12 22.77 -39.20
CA ALA A 565 2.34 23.18 -38.51
C ALA A 565 2.04 23.68 -37.08
N ARG A 566 1.04 24.57 -36.92
CA ARG A 566 0.63 25.08 -35.59
C ARG A 566 0.10 23.99 -34.67
N LEU A 567 -0.68 23.04 -35.20
CA LEU A 567 -1.15 21.88 -34.44
C LEU A 567 0.00 20.97 -34.02
N ALA A 568 1.00 20.79 -34.89
CA ALA A 568 2.18 20.00 -34.58
C ALA A 568 3.01 20.62 -33.44
N GLU A 569 3.25 21.94 -33.49
CA GLU A 569 3.94 22.67 -32.42
C GLU A 569 3.19 22.60 -31.08
N ARG A 570 1.87 22.80 -31.10
CA ARG A 570 1.03 22.66 -29.88
C ARG A 570 1.14 21.26 -29.28
N GLY A 571 1.04 20.22 -30.11
CA GLY A 571 1.19 18.85 -29.64
C GLY A 571 2.58 18.53 -29.07
N ARG A 572 3.65 19.20 -29.55
CA ARG A 572 4.99 19.12 -28.93
C ARG A 572 5.06 19.81 -27.58
N ALA A 573 4.45 20.99 -27.44
CA ALA A 573 4.37 21.68 -26.16
C ALA A 573 3.56 20.88 -25.12
N GLU A 574 2.46 20.27 -25.55
CA GLU A 574 1.64 19.37 -24.72
C GLU A 574 2.42 18.10 -24.30
N LEU A 575 3.22 17.50 -25.19
CA LEU A 575 4.14 16.42 -24.85
C LEU A 575 5.14 16.82 -23.76
N GLY A 576 5.66 18.05 -23.83
CA GLY A 576 6.53 18.63 -22.80
C GLY A 576 5.81 18.81 -21.46
N ALA A 577 4.56 19.27 -21.48
CA ALA A 577 3.72 19.43 -20.28
C ALA A 577 3.23 18.11 -19.66
N VAL A 578 3.26 17.00 -20.40
CA VAL A 578 3.06 15.64 -19.84
C VAL A 578 4.34 15.14 -19.13
N ALA A 579 5.51 15.70 -19.47
CA ALA A 579 6.80 15.37 -18.88
C ALA A 579 7.17 16.26 -17.68
N ASP A 580 6.75 17.52 -17.65
CA ASP A 580 6.97 18.49 -16.56
C ASP A 580 5.66 18.91 -15.88
N ASP A 581 5.75 19.52 -14.68
CA ASP A 581 4.61 20.11 -13.92
C ASP A 581 4.07 21.40 -14.60
N GLY A 582 3.89 21.37 -15.93
CA GLY A 582 3.49 22.51 -16.75
C GLY A 582 2.00 22.86 -16.64
N PRO A 583 1.64 24.13 -16.91
CA PRO A 583 0.26 24.61 -16.79
C PRO A 583 -0.68 23.90 -17.76
N ARG A 584 -1.84 23.47 -17.23
CA ARG A 584 -2.92 22.85 -18.01
C ARG A 584 -3.51 23.88 -18.99
N LEU A 585 -3.84 23.45 -20.22
CA LEU A 585 -4.47 24.31 -21.22
C LEU A 585 -5.84 24.80 -20.76
N SER A 586 -6.13 26.08 -21.02
CA SER A 586 -7.40 26.75 -20.68
C SER A 586 -8.53 26.28 -21.60
N PHE A 587 -9.73 26.09 -21.04
CA PHE A 587 -10.95 25.73 -21.76
C PHE A 587 -11.28 26.69 -22.91
N THR A 588 -10.96 27.98 -22.75
CA THR A 588 -11.14 29.00 -23.79
C THR A 588 -10.34 28.69 -25.06
N ALA A 589 -9.14 28.13 -24.91
CA ALA A 589 -8.32 27.71 -26.06
C ALA A 589 -8.92 26.48 -26.76
N GLU A 590 -9.55 25.58 -26.00
CA GLU A 590 -10.26 24.43 -26.53
C GLU A 590 -11.53 24.82 -27.29
N LEU A 591 -12.27 25.81 -26.79
CA LEU A 591 -13.45 26.36 -27.43
C LEU A 591 -13.13 26.98 -28.79
N ALA A 592 -12.08 27.80 -28.85
CA ALA A 592 -11.59 28.36 -30.11
C ALA A 592 -11.12 27.27 -31.09
N SER A 593 -10.47 26.21 -30.59
CA SER A 593 -10.05 25.09 -31.44
C SER A 593 -11.22 24.28 -31.98
N ALA A 594 -12.25 24.04 -31.18
CA ALA A 594 -13.45 23.32 -31.57
C ALA A 594 -14.17 24.01 -32.75
N ALA A 595 -14.38 25.32 -32.64
CA ALA A 595 -15.00 26.12 -33.69
C ALA A 595 -14.18 26.09 -34.98
N ALA A 596 -12.87 26.33 -34.90
CA ALA A 596 -11.99 26.30 -36.07
C ALA A 596 -12.01 24.95 -36.82
N VAL A 597 -12.17 23.83 -36.09
CA VAL A 597 -12.26 22.49 -36.70
C VAL A 597 -13.60 22.30 -37.43
N LEU A 598 -14.72 22.73 -36.85
CA LEU A 598 -16.04 22.64 -37.48
C LEU A 598 -16.14 23.55 -38.72
N GLU A 599 -15.62 24.78 -38.62
CA GLU A 599 -15.54 25.72 -39.75
C GLU A 599 -14.71 25.16 -40.91
N ALA A 600 -13.57 24.52 -40.61
CA ALA A 600 -12.75 23.86 -41.62
C ALA A 600 -13.46 22.70 -42.33
N ALA A 601 -14.46 22.08 -41.68
CA ALA A 601 -15.33 21.07 -42.28
C ALA A 601 -16.49 21.65 -43.10
N GLY A 602 -16.58 22.98 -43.21
CA GLY A 602 -17.64 23.69 -43.93
C GLY A 602 -18.94 23.84 -43.14
N ILE A 603 -18.87 23.78 -41.81
CA ILE A 603 -19.99 23.95 -40.89
C ILE A 603 -19.95 25.38 -40.33
N THR A 604 -21.04 26.13 -40.44
CA THR A 604 -21.17 27.46 -39.81
C THR A 604 -21.31 27.27 -38.29
N VAL A 605 -20.45 27.93 -37.51
CA VAL A 605 -20.44 27.78 -36.05
C VAL A 605 -20.93 29.06 -35.37
N GLU A 606 -21.92 28.93 -34.49
CA GLU A 606 -22.31 29.98 -33.55
C GLU A 606 -21.71 29.69 -32.17
N LEU A 607 -20.94 30.63 -31.63
CA LEU A 607 -20.26 30.51 -30.34
C LEU A 607 -20.88 31.47 -29.32
N GLU A 608 -21.31 30.93 -28.19
CA GLU A 608 -21.69 31.70 -27.00
C GLU A 608 -20.76 31.32 -25.85
N ASP A 609 -19.81 32.21 -25.55
CA ASP A 609 -18.82 32.01 -24.50
C ASP A 609 -19.31 32.54 -23.14
N GLY A 610 -18.93 31.84 -22.08
CA GLY A 610 -19.29 32.15 -20.70
C GLY A 610 -18.16 31.76 -19.73
N PRO A 611 -18.09 32.36 -18.53
CA PRO A 611 -16.98 32.13 -17.61
C PRO A 611 -16.94 30.67 -17.11
N VAL A 612 -15.83 29.97 -17.36
CA VAL A 612 -15.61 28.58 -16.92
C VAL A 612 -14.42 28.49 -15.95
N PRO A 613 -14.63 28.08 -14.69
CA PRO A 613 -13.53 27.82 -13.76
C PRO A 613 -12.65 26.66 -14.23
N ASP A 614 -11.33 26.74 -13.98
CA ASP A 614 -10.33 25.75 -14.45
C ASP A 614 -10.69 24.29 -14.12
N ALA A 615 -11.29 24.05 -12.95
CA ALA A 615 -11.71 22.72 -12.52
C ALA A 615 -12.83 22.13 -13.40
N ALA A 616 -13.77 22.96 -13.84
CA ALA A 616 -14.83 22.57 -14.78
C ALA A 616 -14.31 22.55 -16.23
N GLY A 617 -13.41 23.48 -16.57
CA GLY A 617 -12.84 23.63 -17.90
C GLY A 617 -12.13 22.38 -18.41
N ALA A 618 -11.34 21.71 -17.56
CA ALA A 618 -10.66 20.47 -17.95
C ALA A 618 -11.62 19.31 -18.27
N VAL A 619 -12.80 19.26 -17.64
CA VAL A 619 -13.81 18.22 -17.89
C VAL A 619 -14.65 18.57 -19.11
N LEU A 620 -15.17 19.80 -19.16
CA LEU A 620 -16.00 20.30 -20.25
C LEU A 620 -15.24 20.37 -21.58
N GLY A 621 -13.94 20.64 -21.53
CA GLY A 621 -13.05 20.64 -22.68
C GLY A 621 -13.06 19.33 -23.46
N VAL A 622 -12.98 18.23 -22.72
CA VAL A 622 -13.00 16.87 -23.31
C VAL A 622 -14.38 16.53 -23.86
N VAL A 623 -15.44 16.99 -23.20
CA VAL A 623 -16.82 16.84 -23.68
C VAL A 623 -17.00 17.57 -25.01
N LEU A 624 -16.53 18.82 -25.07
CA LEU A 624 -16.57 19.62 -26.29
C LEU A 624 -15.82 18.94 -27.43
N ARG A 625 -14.63 18.41 -27.16
CA ARG A 625 -13.78 17.75 -28.16
C ARG A 625 -14.44 16.50 -28.77
N GLU A 626 -15.08 15.69 -27.94
CA GLU A 626 -15.82 14.51 -28.39
C GLU A 626 -17.14 14.89 -29.08
N ALA A 627 -17.85 15.92 -28.60
CA ALA A 627 -19.05 16.44 -29.26
C ALA A 627 -18.74 16.91 -30.69
N VAL A 628 -17.68 17.71 -30.86
CA VAL A 628 -17.19 18.14 -32.18
C VAL A 628 -16.82 16.95 -33.06
N THR A 629 -16.12 15.96 -32.49
CA THR A 629 -15.76 14.73 -33.22
C THR A 629 -16.99 13.96 -33.69
N ASN A 630 -18.04 13.90 -32.87
CA ASN A 630 -19.30 13.26 -33.21
C ASN A 630 -20.03 14.01 -34.33
N VAL A 631 -20.08 15.34 -34.28
CA VAL A 631 -20.63 16.16 -35.38
C VAL A 631 -19.92 15.84 -36.69
N LEU A 632 -18.59 15.79 -36.69
CA LEU A 632 -17.79 15.55 -37.89
C LEU A 632 -17.89 14.12 -38.44
N ARG A 633 -18.04 13.11 -37.57
CA ARG A 633 -18.10 11.70 -37.99
C ARG A 633 -19.49 11.21 -38.33
N HIS A 634 -20.50 11.72 -37.63
CA HIS A 634 -21.83 11.10 -37.57
C HIS A 634 -22.94 12.03 -38.07
N SER A 635 -22.64 13.27 -38.43
CA SER A 635 -23.62 14.20 -38.99
C SER A 635 -23.26 14.65 -40.42
N ARG A 636 -24.27 15.18 -41.12
CA ARG A 636 -24.11 15.98 -42.34
C ARG A 636 -24.42 17.45 -42.06
N ALA A 637 -24.06 17.93 -40.88
CA ALA A 637 -24.42 19.26 -40.41
C ALA A 637 -23.90 20.36 -41.33
N ARG A 638 -24.67 21.43 -41.47
CA ARG A 638 -24.24 22.70 -42.06
C ARG A 638 -24.16 23.81 -41.03
N HIS A 639 -24.82 23.65 -39.89
CA HIS A 639 -24.78 24.58 -38.77
C HIS A 639 -24.53 23.83 -37.45
N ALA A 640 -23.74 24.44 -36.59
CA ALA A 640 -23.52 23.99 -35.23
C ALA A 640 -23.52 25.17 -34.27
N ARG A 641 -24.07 24.99 -33.07
CA ARG A 641 -24.01 25.98 -31.99
C ARG A 641 -23.28 25.39 -30.81
N ILE A 642 -22.35 26.15 -30.23
CA ILE A 642 -21.65 25.80 -29.01
C ILE A 642 -21.89 26.91 -28.00
N ALA A 643 -22.63 26.60 -26.94
CA ALA A 643 -22.98 27.53 -25.88
C ALA A 643 -22.43 27.05 -24.53
N VAL A 644 -21.82 27.97 -23.79
CA VAL A 644 -21.31 27.73 -22.45
C VAL A 644 -21.86 28.79 -21.50
N SER A 645 -22.45 28.35 -20.41
CA SER A 645 -23.00 29.25 -19.39
C SER A 645 -22.69 28.76 -17.98
N ALA A 646 -22.47 29.71 -17.06
CA ALA A 646 -22.35 29.43 -15.63
C ALA A 646 -23.54 30.07 -14.90
N GLY A 647 -24.29 29.27 -14.15
CA GLY A 647 -25.50 29.71 -13.46
C GLY A 647 -26.09 28.63 -12.56
N GLY A 648 -26.82 29.03 -11.51
CA GLY A 648 -27.51 28.07 -10.64
C GLY A 648 -26.63 27.09 -9.85
N GLY A 649 -25.33 27.40 -9.69
CA GLY A 649 -24.37 26.52 -9.02
C GLY A 649 -23.76 25.44 -9.91
N ALA A 650 -23.87 25.57 -11.24
CA ALA A 650 -23.24 24.67 -12.20
C ALA A 650 -22.73 25.44 -13.44
N VAL A 651 -21.84 24.79 -14.19
CA VAL A 651 -21.46 25.18 -15.55
C VAL A 651 -22.11 24.22 -16.53
N ARG A 652 -22.76 24.76 -17.54
CA ARG A 652 -23.42 24.01 -18.62
C ARG A 652 -22.71 24.26 -19.94
N LEU A 653 -22.42 23.19 -20.66
CA LEU A 653 -21.97 23.17 -22.05
C LEU A 653 -23.07 22.53 -22.90
N GLU A 654 -23.46 23.21 -23.98
CA GLU A 654 -24.41 22.74 -24.97
C GLU A 654 -23.75 22.77 -26.34
N VAL A 655 -23.85 21.65 -27.06
CA VAL A 655 -23.38 21.51 -28.44
C VAL A 655 -24.52 20.99 -29.28
N GLU A 656 -24.95 21.77 -30.26
CA GLU A 656 -26.10 21.50 -31.12
C GLU A 656 -25.65 21.42 -32.58
N ASN A 657 -26.26 20.53 -33.38
CA ASN A 657 -26.06 20.48 -34.83
C ASN A 657 -27.30 20.03 -35.63
N ASP A 658 -27.45 20.53 -36.86
CA ASP A 658 -28.65 20.38 -37.72
C ASP A 658 -28.64 19.13 -38.64
N GLY A 659 -27.64 18.26 -38.49
CA GLY A 659 -27.25 17.29 -39.53
C GLY A 659 -27.55 15.82 -39.26
N VAL A 660 -28.51 15.48 -38.40
CA VAL A 660 -28.71 14.11 -37.89
C VAL A 660 -29.97 13.47 -38.50
N GLY A 661 -29.85 12.24 -39.03
CA GLY A 661 -30.97 11.53 -39.66
C GLY A 661 -32.01 11.03 -38.64
N ALA A 662 -33.26 10.82 -39.08
CA ALA A 662 -34.38 10.42 -38.22
C ALA A 662 -34.23 9.05 -37.52
N ASP A 663 -33.26 8.22 -37.92
CA ASP A 663 -33.00 6.86 -37.41
C ASP A 663 -31.88 6.76 -36.35
N VAL A 664 -31.50 7.85 -35.67
CA VAL A 664 -30.46 7.77 -34.64
C VAL A 664 -30.98 7.12 -33.36
N THR A 665 -30.69 5.83 -33.20
CA THR A 665 -30.92 5.06 -31.97
C THR A 665 -29.65 4.90 -31.12
N ALA A 666 -29.83 5.07 -29.80
CA ALA A 666 -28.98 4.71 -28.66
C ALA A 666 -27.51 5.21 -28.64
N PRO A 667 -26.97 5.59 -27.45
CA PRO A 667 -25.65 6.18 -27.36
C PRO A 667 -24.54 5.18 -27.73
N GLY A 668 -23.72 5.53 -28.72
CA GLY A 668 -22.49 4.80 -29.06
C GLY A 668 -21.43 4.87 -27.95
N SER A 669 -20.34 4.10 -28.09
CA SER A 669 -19.29 3.96 -27.07
C SER A 669 -18.64 5.28 -26.63
N GLY A 670 -18.65 6.32 -27.48
CA GLY A 670 -18.11 7.66 -27.17
C GLY A 670 -18.92 8.40 -26.12
N ILE A 671 -20.26 8.40 -26.24
CA ILE A 671 -21.16 9.07 -25.29
C ILE A 671 -21.12 8.38 -23.93
N GLY A 672 -21.06 7.04 -23.89
CA GLY A 672 -20.93 6.29 -22.64
C GLY A 672 -19.64 6.61 -21.87
N GLY A 673 -18.52 6.84 -22.58
CA GLY A 673 -17.26 7.27 -21.97
C GLY A 673 -17.33 8.67 -21.36
N LEU A 674 -18.02 9.61 -22.01
CA LEU A 674 -18.26 10.95 -21.50
C LEU A 674 -19.18 10.95 -20.27
N THR A 675 -20.24 10.14 -20.27
CA THR A 675 -21.16 10.01 -19.13
C THR A 675 -20.41 9.56 -17.87
N VAL A 676 -19.50 8.59 -18.00
CA VAL A 676 -18.65 8.11 -16.89
C VAL A 676 -17.73 9.21 -16.37
N ARG A 677 -17.12 9.99 -17.26
CA ARG A 677 -16.21 11.09 -16.90
C ARG A 677 -16.93 12.22 -16.17
N LEU A 678 -18.10 12.66 -16.65
CA LEU A 678 -18.88 13.69 -15.97
C LEU A 678 -19.40 13.23 -14.60
N ALA A 679 -19.87 11.98 -14.49
CA ALA A 679 -20.32 11.44 -13.22
C ALA A 679 -19.22 11.46 -12.15
N GLY A 680 -17.95 11.25 -12.53
CA GLY A 680 -16.79 11.37 -11.64
C GLY A 680 -16.56 12.78 -11.09
N ALA A 681 -17.00 13.82 -11.82
CA ALA A 681 -17.01 15.21 -11.38
C ALA A 681 -18.33 15.62 -10.68
N GLY A 682 -19.27 14.68 -10.50
CA GLY A 682 -20.62 14.95 -9.99
C GLY A 682 -21.55 15.60 -11.01
N GLY A 683 -21.17 15.61 -12.28
CA GLY A 683 -21.93 16.18 -13.39
C GLY A 683 -22.84 15.18 -14.11
N THR A 684 -23.63 15.68 -15.04
CA THR A 684 -24.59 14.89 -15.85
C THR A 684 -24.43 15.18 -17.33
N LEU A 685 -24.69 14.16 -18.17
CA LEU A 685 -24.63 14.26 -19.62
C LEU A 685 -25.96 13.77 -20.20
N ALA A 686 -26.57 14.56 -21.07
CA ALA A 686 -27.72 14.19 -21.88
C ALA A 686 -27.38 14.39 -23.36
N ALA A 687 -27.80 13.47 -24.21
CA ALA A 687 -27.62 13.59 -25.65
C ALA A 687 -28.83 12.99 -26.37
N GLY A 688 -29.35 13.70 -27.38
CA GLY A 688 -30.50 13.24 -28.15
C GLY A 688 -30.98 14.24 -29.19
N PRO A 689 -31.94 13.84 -30.03
CA PRO A 689 -32.63 14.75 -30.93
C PRO A 689 -33.47 15.77 -30.15
N ASP A 690 -33.44 17.04 -30.56
CA ASP A 690 -34.17 18.17 -29.97
C ASP A 690 -34.59 19.13 -31.10
N ASP A 691 -35.90 19.26 -31.35
CA ASP A 691 -36.49 20.14 -32.38
C ASP A 691 -35.80 20.13 -33.77
N GLY A 692 -35.45 18.94 -34.27
CA GLY A 692 -34.81 18.77 -35.58
C GLY A 692 -33.29 18.99 -35.57
N TRP A 693 -32.73 19.31 -34.41
CA TRP A 693 -31.30 19.35 -34.12
C TRP A 693 -30.92 18.14 -33.26
N TYR A 694 -29.62 17.93 -33.09
CA TYR A 694 -29.09 17.00 -32.10
C TYR A 694 -28.35 17.79 -31.04
N LEU A 695 -28.80 17.68 -29.79
CA LEU A 695 -28.26 18.40 -28.65
C LEU A 695 -27.47 17.45 -27.76
N LEU A 696 -26.23 17.83 -27.46
CA LEU A 696 -25.42 17.28 -26.38
C LEU A 696 -25.29 18.32 -25.28
N ARG A 697 -25.86 18.03 -24.11
CA ARG A 697 -25.85 18.88 -22.92
C ARG A 697 -25.04 18.24 -21.81
N ALA A 698 -24.05 18.96 -21.30
CA ALA A 698 -23.21 18.54 -20.19
C ALA A 698 -23.24 19.57 -19.07
N GLU A 699 -23.44 19.12 -17.84
CA GLU A 699 -23.57 20.00 -16.67
C GLU A 699 -22.63 19.54 -15.55
N VAL A 700 -21.81 20.46 -15.03
CA VAL A 700 -20.84 20.19 -13.95
C VAL A 700 -21.10 21.16 -12.79
N PRO A 701 -21.36 20.67 -11.57
CA PRO A 701 -21.61 21.53 -10.42
C PRO A 701 -20.35 22.31 -10.00
N LEU A 702 -20.53 23.59 -9.71
CA LEU A 702 -19.55 24.49 -9.11
C LEU A 702 -19.57 24.27 -7.60
N ARG A 703 -18.66 23.42 -7.10
CA ARG A 703 -18.49 23.19 -5.66
C ARG A 703 -17.52 24.17 -5.03
#